data_AF-A0A2U3C4X0-F1
#
_entry.id   AF-A0A2U3C4X0-F1
#
_cell.length_a   1.000
_cell.length_b   1.000
_cell.length_c   1.000
_cell.angle_alpha   90.00
_cell.angle_beta   90.00
_cell.angle_gamma   90.00
#
_symmetry.space_group_name_H-M   'P 1'
#
loop_
_entity.id
_entity.type
_entity.pdbx_description
1 polymer ?
#
loop_
_entity_poly.entity_id
_entity_poly.type
_entity_poly.pdbx_seq_one_letter_code
_entity_poly.pdbx_strand_id
1 'polypeptide(L)'
;MTPGSDLFAQLVARLRRAGIATDAEGLADALWLSDQMASGDPGDATQGQDSATIGDESPGEASGAGADEPAPRGREEPADGEGDDDGGADDGETGPTVPIHAVRETEPITLDEALQIRVPVANAFPQLLPLERALRPLQRYRPHARARRGSELDEMATAETSARSGHILPVFREVRRRDARLLLVMDDSPSMVVWDQMLEELRLVCEQVGAFRDVAVHYLRPRPDGEPGVAAGRGGDEALSPADRLRDPTGRTVTLLLSDCSGLLWGRGAAQRLLHRWARTGPVAVLQPLPQRMWPRTLLPAEPGVLRGTSGAGGRLEFLPRRRRTRERAPGALAVPVLSPTRGALGAWAHAVSGTTRFTLDAAAAWVHDRHAGAEPPPRRERTAEQLVQDFQAVSSPAAQHLSVYLSAAPLAYPVMQLVQRAMMPQTGPIEMAEVLLSGLLLRQEDTPAETLRREGGPWYDFAPGVEEVLLRRLGLGEATLVLKHCSLYVERVFGRRARNFPAMVVGYLSGEGGPPDPGESGGVPVPRPFAEVPQKVLRRFQPGGVGPAVLDAYGQDPAAVAVPSGGVPFGHQGRVVETARERLARFHERRTIRDLWEAIRLLRTAPDDERQPARTVPLRTLLAECLLSLWEARQGDDAPAEAERTARSAAELADRAAVPDAVAGRAHLVLGRVLRVVAGQSPPHSAGAARALAEADAALTRAEHLLLGAPDDLLAARMCLVDVARERYALTGDRHLLYGAQALLDVVLESWPPDGPMPRGPLSVRGALLSALAEDATQRDATDEARAFALQSVADFETVADADAASGRPGAGATSGQPPERASRVATLLDLAAARAMAAADLGAPEVVEDLERALRCAGDDADLRLECLRRLGLAHAARYARTARVTELAEADDALAAAQRLVATDDPARADLLVDRGRVLVEWAGRGGGLAVATDAVRVLREALAQTPESHPLLAERRLLFGRALRRRNEAGGALTDLHEAEWILARAARAAEDPARADPATAAEAWLERGDVLLGLASDAPERLDAAAESYHRAAGRAASAGDQLLGARAHHCRGTVLERTAGPARALESYRAAWALWQHAGAARGPQARSTLERMRALGDTV
;
A
#
# COMPACT_ATOMS: atom_id res chain seq x y z
N MET A 1 52.58 -29.82 49.62
CA MET A 1 51.48 -30.82 49.46
C MET A 1 50.26 -30.05 48.98
N THR A 2 49.69 -30.47 47.87
CA THR A 2 48.81 -29.71 46.96
C THR A 2 47.42 -29.35 47.55
N PRO A 3 46.86 -28.17 47.24
CA PRO A 3 45.53 -27.76 47.71
C PRO A 3 44.41 -28.33 46.82
N GLY A 4 43.35 -28.82 47.47
CA GLY A 4 42.16 -29.36 46.83
C GLY A 4 41.42 -28.30 46.04
N SER A 5 41.26 -28.55 44.74
CA SER A 5 40.53 -27.72 43.80
C SER A 5 39.04 -27.71 44.14
N ASP A 6 38.46 -26.53 44.34
CA ASP A 6 37.02 -26.36 44.59
C ASP A 6 36.20 -26.91 43.41
N LEU A 7 35.54 -28.05 43.64
CA LEU A 7 34.78 -28.79 42.63
C LEU A 7 33.57 -27.98 42.14
N PHE A 8 33.01 -27.13 43.00
CA PHE A 8 31.88 -26.28 42.65
C PHE A 8 32.29 -25.19 41.66
N ALA A 9 33.44 -24.55 41.90
CA ALA A 9 34.01 -23.57 40.97
C ALA A 9 34.32 -24.17 39.59
N GLN A 10 34.78 -25.43 39.54
CA GLN A 10 35.02 -26.14 38.28
C GLN A 10 33.72 -26.46 37.52
N LEU A 11 32.66 -26.86 38.23
CA LEU A 11 31.35 -27.11 37.62
C LEU A 11 30.79 -25.83 36.99
N VAL A 12 30.82 -24.71 37.73
CA VAL A 12 30.37 -23.41 37.24
C VAL A 12 31.19 -22.98 36.01
N ALA A 13 32.50 -23.18 36.02
CA ALA A 13 33.38 -22.83 34.90
C ALA A 13 33.09 -23.68 33.64
N ARG A 14 32.77 -24.96 33.79
CA ARG A 14 32.40 -25.84 32.67
C ARG A 14 31.03 -25.49 32.10
N LEU A 15 30.04 -25.20 32.95
CA LEU A 15 28.71 -24.79 32.51
C LEU A 15 28.74 -23.45 31.76
N ARG A 16 29.55 -22.49 32.21
CA ARG A 16 29.78 -21.23 31.47
C ARG A 16 30.46 -21.45 30.11
N ARG A 17 31.45 -22.33 30.02
CA ARG A 17 32.08 -22.67 28.72
C ARG A 17 31.11 -23.34 27.75
N ALA A 18 30.10 -24.04 28.26
CA ALA A 18 29.04 -24.64 27.46
C ALA A 18 27.90 -23.65 27.09
N GLY A 19 28.02 -22.37 27.46
CA GLY A 19 27.02 -21.33 27.16
C GLY A 19 25.75 -21.41 28.00
N ILE A 20 25.75 -22.18 29.10
CA ILE A 20 24.60 -22.35 29.98
C ILE A 20 24.60 -21.24 31.03
N ALA A 21 23.46 -20.58 31.24
CA ALA A 21 23.30 -19.55 32.27
C ALA A 21 23.59 -20.16 33.66
N THR A 22 24.43 -19.50 34.46
CA THR A 22 24.91 -19.99 35.77
C THR A 22 24.29 -19.20 36.91
N ASP A 23 22.96 -19.16 36.93
CA ASP A 23 22.20 -18.75 38.10
C ASP A 23 21.99 -19.95 39.06
N ALA A 24 21.48 -19.67 40.25
CA ALA A 24 21.33 -20.68 41.30
C ALA A 24 20.37 -21.82 40.90
N GLU A 25 19.37 -21.51 40.06
CA GLU A 25 18.39 -22.47 39.57
C GLU A 25 18.99 -23.37 38.48
N GLY A 26 19.75 -22.82 37.53
CA GLY A 26 20.47 -23.61 36.51
C GLY A 26 21.56 -24.51 37.09
N LEU A 27 22.21 -24.11 38.19
CA LEU A 27 23.15 -24.96 38.93
C LEU A 27 22.45 -26.09 39.68
N ALA A 28 21.28 -25.82 40.26
CA ALA A 28 20.48 -26.85 40.93
C ALA A 28 19.95 -27.89 39.93
N ASP A 29 19.48 -27.44 38.77
CA ASP A 29 19.02 -28.31 37.69
C ASP A 29 20.14 -29.16 37.09
N ALA A 30 21.34 -28.60 36.90
CA ALA A 30 22.50 -29.35 36.40
C ALA A 30 22.94 -30.45 37.39
N LEU A 31 22.96 -30.15 38.69
CA LEU A 31 23.26 -31.12 39.75
C LEU A 31 22.17 -32.18 39.85
N TRP A 32 20.90 -31.79 39.78
CA TRP A 32 19.77 -32.71 39.77
C TRP A 32 19.79 -33.64 38.55
N LEU A 33 20.07 -33.12 37.35
CA LEU A 33 20.21 -33.92 36.14
C LEU A 33 21.39 -34.88 36.22
N SER A 34 22.52 -34.47 36.82
CA SER A 34 23.67 -35.37 37.00
C SER A 34 23.34 -36.57 37.87
N ASP A 35 22.51 -36.39 38.91
CA ASP A 35 22.07 -37.45 39.81
C ASP A 35 21.11 -38.43 39.10
N GLN A 36 20.26 -37.88 38.24
CA GLN A 36 19.33 -38.65 37.40
C GLN A 36 20.02 -39.40 36.26
N MET A 37 21.14 -38.87 35.73
CA MET A 37 21.96 -39.54 34.70
C MET A 37 22.93 -40.57 35.29
N ALA A 38 23.40 -40.38 36.53
CA ALA A 38 24.26 -41.33 37.23
C ALA A 38 23.55 -42.64 37.64
N SER A 39 22.22 -42.71 37.46
CA SER A 39 21.41 -43.91 37.69
C SER A 39 21.39 -44.91 36.51
N GLY A 40 22.10 -44.61 35.42
CA GLY A 40 22.37 -45.55 34.33
C GLY A 40 23.77 -46.15 34.44
N ASP A 41 23.86 -47.45 34.74
CA ASP A 41 25.12 -48.18 34.85
C ASP A 41 25.97 -48.01 33.56
N PRO A 42 27.25 -47.59 33.66
CA PRO A 42 28.09 -47.26 32.51
C PRO A 42 28.89 -48.49 32.05
N GLY A 43 28.69 -48.94 30.82
CA GLY A 43 29.50 -50.02 30.27
C GLY A 43 29.12 -50.48 28.88
N ASP A 44 29.35 -49.65 27.86
CA ASP A 44 30.29 -50.03 26.79
C ASP A 44 30.66 -48.79 25.97
N ALA A 45 31.81 -48.21 26.30
CA ALA A 45 32.48 -47.21 25.49
C ALA A 45 33.70 -47.88 24.87
N THR A 46 33.78 -47.91 23.54
CA THR A 46 35.02 -47.90 22.73
C THR A 46 34.56 -47.72 21.27
N GLN A 47 35.11 -46.86 20.41
CA GLN A 47 36.41 -46.21 20.34
C GLN A 47 36.39 -45.02 19.35
N GLY A 48 37.25 -44.03 19.60
CA GLY A 48 37.67 -43.00 18.64
C GLY A 48 37.83 -41.61 19.30
N GLN A 49 38.69 -41.45 20.33
CA GLN A 49 40.05 -40.88 20.22
C GLN A 49 40.11 -39.64 19.28
N ASP A 50 39.90 -38.44 19.81
CA ASP A 50 40.88 -37.52 20.44
C ASP A 50 42.09 -37.18 19.57
N SER A 51 42.14 -35.92 19.11
CA SER A 51 43.32 -35.07 19.31
C SER A 51 42.98 -33.60 18.99
N ALA A 52 42.77 -32.82 20.05
CA ALA A 52 42.98 -31.38 20.02
C ALA A 52 44.47 -31.12 20.24
N THR A 53 45.10 -30.42 19.31
CA THR A 53 46.44 -29.84 19.49
C THR A 53 46.24 -28.35 19.73
N ILE A 54 46.63 -27.89 20.92
CA ILE A 54 46.77 -26.48 21.29
C ILE A 54 48.25 -26.10 21.05
N GLY A 55 48.50 -25.05 20.27
CA GLY A 55 49.61 -24.10 20.49
C GLY A 55 48.97 -22.81 21.04
N ASP A 56 49.41 -22.24 22.16
CA ASP A 56 50.55 -21.32 22.30
C ASP A 56 50.40 -20.12 21.34
N GLU A 57 50.37 -18.83 21.73
CA GLU A 57 51.06 -18.10 22.81
C GLU A 57 50.23 -16.85 23.24
N SER A 58 50.64 -16.22 24.36
CA SER A 58 50.06 -15.07 25.07
C SER A 58 50.08 -13.71 24.32
N PRO A 59 49.53 -12.62 24.91
CA PRO A 59 50.35 -11.81 25.83
C PRO A 59 49.64 -11.29 27.10
N GLY A 60 50.44 -11.16 28.18
CA GLY A 60 50.12 -10.54 29.47
C GLY A 60 50.02 -9.00 29.42
N GLU A 61 49.34 -8.42 30.42
CA GLU A 61 49.91 -7.70 31.60
C GLU A 61 49.93 -6.18 31.36
N ALA A 62 49.61 -5.25 32.28
CA ALA A 62 49.49 -5.26 33.75
C ALA A 62 48.55 -4.10 34.20
N SER A 63 47.72 -4.25 35.24
CA SER A 63 47.92 -3.83 36.67
C SER A 63 47.59 -2.34 36.95
N GLY A 64 46.98 -1.91 38.07
CA GLY A 64 46.64 -2.54 39.36
C GLY A 64 45.45 -1.82 40.03
N ALA A 65 44.66 -2.46 40.90
CA ALA A 65 44.89 -2.81 42.32
C ALA A 65 44.67 -1.62 43.29
N GLY A 66 43.69 -1.79 44.21
CA GLY A 66 43.50 -0.94 45.39
C GLY A 66 42.10 -1.11 46.01
N ALA A 67 42.00 -1.94 47.04
CA ALA A 67 40.83 -2.11 47.91
C ALA A 67 40.92 -1.17 49.12
N ASP A 68 39.79 -0.64 49.61
CA ASP A 68 39.41 -0.59 51.04
C ASP A 68 37.99 -0.01 51.24
N GLU A 69 37.20 -0.67 52.08
CA GLU A 69 35.94 -0.23 52.74
C GLU A 69 36.22 0.85 53.82
N PRO A 70 35.24 1.45 54.56
CA PRO A 70 33.76 1.45 54.47
C PRO A 70 33.10 2.86 54.58
N ALA A 71 31.77 2.91 54.50
CA ALA A 71 30.92 4.09 54.71
C ALA A 71 30.92 4.66 56.15
N PRO A 72 30.56 5.95 56.33
CA PRO A 72 29.43 6.25 57.23
C PRO A 72 28.50 7.39 56.75
N ARG A 73 27.32 7.43 57.38
CA ARG A 73 26.21 8.37 57.20
C ARG A 73 26.53 9.79 57.69
N GLY A 74 25.96 10.81 57.04
CA GLY A 74 25.83 12.18 57.55
C GLY A 74 24.88 13.01 56.69
N ARG A 75 23.89 13.66 57.31
CA ARG A 75 22.90 14.59 56.76
C ARG A 75 23.47 16.01 56.86
N GLU A 76 23.30 16.85 55.83
CA GLU A 76 22.91 18.29 55.84
C GLU A 76 23.22 18.95 54.47
N GLU A 77 22.23 19.68 53.92
CA GLU A 77 22.31 20.60 52.74
C GLU A 77 23.05 21.92 53.11
N PRO A 78 23.28 22.95 52.23
CA PRO A 78 22.98 23.13 50.79
C PRO A 78 24.12 23.75 49.91
N ALA A 79 23.80 23.95 48.63
CA ALA A 79 24.22 25.02 47.68
C ALA A 79 25.32 24.77 46.62
N ASP A 80 24.88 25.00 45.37
CA ASP A 80 25.53 25.48 44.14
C ASP A 80 26.50 24.61 43.32
N GLY A 81 26.17 24.46 42.02
CA GLY A 81 27.09 24.01 40.97
C GLY A 81 26.39 23.38 39.76
N GLU A 82 26.30 24.13 38.66
CA GLU A 82 25.70 23.82 37.35
C GLU A 82 26.25 22.57 36.64
N GLY A 83 25.43 21.94 35.79
CA GLY A 83 25.86 20.91 34.84
C GLY A 83 24.72 20.14 34.17
N ASP A 84 24.24 20.68 33.05
CA ASP A 84 23.57 20.08 31.88
C ASP A 84 22.95 18.66 31.89
N ASP A 85 21.70 18.68 31.41
CA ASP A 85 21.03 17.80 30.43
C ASP A 85 20.24 16.52 30.81
N ASP A 86 19.01 16.56 30.28
CA ASP A 86 18.02 15.52 29.96
C ASP A 86 17.24 14.77 31.06
N GLY A 87 16.09 15.36 31.41
CA GLY A 87 14.93 14.67 31.97
C GLY A 87 13.67 14.96 31.14
N GLY A 88 13.31 14.02 30.25
CA GLY A 88 12.08 14.05 29.44
C GLY A 88 11.11 12.90 29.76
N ALA A 89 9.90 13.29 30.20
CA ALA A 89 8.57 12.74 29.93
C ALA A 89 8.26 11.22 29.98
N ASP A 90 7.46 10.88 31.01
CA ASP A 90 6.09 10.32 30.95
C ASP A 90 5.53 9.77 29.62
N ASP A 91 5.17 8.49 29.67
CA ASP A 91 3.97 7.82 29.15
C ASP A 91 3.41 8.20 27.76
N GLY A 92 3.80 7.41 26.76
CA GLY A 92 3.12 7.26 25.47
C GLY A 92 3.38 5.88 24.86
N GLU A 93 2.32 5.06 24.79
CA GLU A 93 2.15 3.78 24.07
C GLU A 93 3.39 3.21 23.33
N THR A 94 4.16 2.38 24.03
CA THR A 94 5.14 1.48 23.42
C THR A 94 4.47 0.16 23.04
N GLY A 95 4.24 -0.03 21.74
CA GLY A 95 4.20 -1.39 21.17
C GLY A 95 5.57 -2.06 21.40
N PRO A 96 5.66 -3.40 21.44
CA PRO A 96 6.92 -4.08 21.73
C PRO A 96 7.93 -3.81 20.61
N THR A 97 8.92 -2.96 20.91
CA THR A 97 10.14 -2.77 20.13
C THR A 97 11.07 -3.94 20.36
N VAL A 98 11.51 -4.59 19.28
CA VAL A 98 12.53 -5.64 19.26
C VAL A 98 13.79 -5.03 18.61
N PRO A 99 15.01 -5.28 19.12
CA PRO A 99 16.18 -4.48 18.83
C PRO A 99 16.63 -4.56 17.36
N ILE A 100 16.94 -3.39 16.80
CA ILE A 100 17.64 -3.22 15.52
C ILE A 100 19.14 -3.33 15.81
N HIS A 101 19.77 -4.46 15.46
CA HIS A 101 21.22 -4.47 15.25
C HIS A 101 21.50 -3.85 13.88
N ALA A 102 22.17 -2.69 13.90
CA ALA A 102 22.70 -2.06 12.70
C ALA A 102 23.75 -2.97 12.05
N VAL A 103 23.54 -3.33 10.78
CA VAL A 103 24.54 -4.02 9.97
C VAL A 103 25.60 -3.00 9.56
N ARG A 104 26.81 -3.19 10.08
CA ARG A 104 28.02 -2.52 9.63
C ARG A 104 28.54 -3.29 8.41
N GLU A 105 28.60 -2.63 7.26
CA GLU A 105 29.19 -3.19 6.04
C GLU A 105 30.69 -3.43 6.24
N THR A 106 31.13 -4.69 6.19
CA THR A 106 32.30 -5.23 5.44
C THR A 106 32.71 -6.58 6.01
N GLU A 107 32.29 -7.69 5.38
CA GLU A 107 33.02 -8.97 5.22
C GLU A 107 32.19 -10.00 4.40
N PRO A 108 32.81 -10.93 3.67
CA PRO A 108 32.12 -11.87 2.78
C PRO A 108 31.51 -13.03 3.58
N ILE A 109 30.18 -13.14 3.57
CA ILE A 109 29.42 -14.19 4.26
C ILE A 109 29.56 -15.53 3.51
N THR A 110 29.96 -16.58 4.24
CA THR A 110 29.93 -17.99 3.80
C THR A 110 28.49 -18.53 3.81
N LEU A 111 28.19 -19.37 2.82
CA LEU A 111 26.85 -19.73 2.38
C LEU A 111 26.21 -20.88 3.18
N ASP A 112 26.22 -20.82 4.52
CA ASP A 112 25.61 -21.88 5.37
C ASP A 112 24.63 -21.38 6.44
N GLU A 113 24.38 -20.07 6.51
CA GLU A 113 23.27 -19.50 7.30
C GLU A 113 22.16 -19.05 6.36
N ALA A 114 21.24 -19.97 6.05
CA ALA A 114 20.09 -19.71 5.19
C ALA A 114 19.20 -18.61 5.80
N LEU A 115 19.15 -17.48 5.11
CA LEU A 115 18.22 -16.36 5.29
C LEU A 115 16.80 -16.85 5.60
N GLN A 116 16.35 -16.70 6.85
CA GLN A 116 14.93 -16.80 7.19
C GLN A 116 14.20 -15.59 6.61
N ILE A 117 13.52 -15.79 5.48
CA ILE A 117 12.76 -14.74 4.80
C ILE A 117 11.44 -14.54 5.53
N ARG A 118 11.37 -13.48 6.34
CA ARG A 118 10.13 -13.05 6.98
C ARG A 118 9.34 -12.18 6.00
N VAL A 119 8.36 -12.79 5.34
CA VAL A 119 7.30 -12.02 4.67
C VAL A 119 6.36 -11.51 5.77
N PRO A 120 6.18 -10.19 5.97
CA PRO A 120 5.39 -9.66 7.09
C PRO A 120 3.93 -10.11 6.94
N VAL A 121 3.47 -11.11 7.69
CA VAL A 121 2.14 -11.73 7.53
C VAL A 121 1.04 -10.78 8.03
N ALA A 122 -0.12 -10.73 7.35
CA ALA A 122 -1.28 -9.99 7.86
C ALA A 122 -1.84 -10.69 9.11
N ASN A 123 -2.24 -9.93 10.12
CA ASN A 123 -2.75 -10.51 11.37
C ASN A 123 -3.99 -11.38 11.09
N ALA A 124 -4.06 -12.57 11.69
CA ALA A 124 -5.21 -13.46 11.56
C ALA A 124 -6.44 -12.93 12.32
N PHE A 125 -6.22 -12.18 13.39
CA PHE A 125 -7.23 -11.43 14.12
C PHE A 125 -7.15 -9.92 13.80
N PRO A 126 -8.26 -9.28 13.40
CA PRO A 126 -8.26 -7.85 13.06
C PRO A 126 -7.79 -6.93 14.20
N GLN A 127 -8.08 -7.29 15.46
CA GLN A 127 -7.72 -6.51 16.65
C GLN A 127 -7.48 -7.45 17.85
N LEU A 128 -6.25 -7.48 18.38
CA LEU A 128 -5.85 -8.38 19.47
C LEU A 128 -6.37 -7.92 20.85
N LEU A 129 -6.35 -6.63 21.15
CA LEU A 129 -6.81 -6.06 22.44
C LEU A 129 -8.29 -6.37 22.76
N PRO A 130 -9.25 -6.22 21.82
CA PRO A 130 -10.62 -6.65 22.05
C PRO A 130 -10.77 -8.15 22.31
N LEU A 131 -9.91 -9.00 21.73
CA LEU A 131 -9.93 -10.44 21.96
C LEU A 131 -9.42 -10.77 23.37
N GLU A 132 -8.33 -10.14 23.81
CA GLU A 132 -7.83 -10.23 25.18
C GLU A 132 -8.93 -9.89 26.20
N ARG A 133 -9.61 -8.75 26.02
CA ARG A 133 -10.73 -8.33 26.89
C ARG A 133 -11.87 -9.36 26.94
N ALA A 134 -12.14 -10.06 25.84
CA ALA A 134 -13.19 -11.07 25.77
C ALA A 134 -12.82 -12.38 26.51
N LEU A 135 -11.52 -12.69 26.64
CA LEU A 135 -11.02 -13.89 27.32
C LEU A 135 -10.77 -13.68 28.82
N ARG A 136 -10.73 -12.44 29.31
CA ARG A 136 -10.61 -12.11 30.75
C ARG A 136 -11.53 -12.87 31.71
N PRO A 137 -12.78 -13.25 31.37
CA PRO A 137 -13.61 -14.06 32.26
C PRO A 137 -12.92 -15.32 32.77
N LEU A 138 -12.03 -15.94 31.98
CA LEU A 138 -11.29 -17.17 32.32
C LEU A 138 -10.41 -17.02 33.57
N GLN A 139 -10.06 -15.80 33.98
CA GLN A 139 -9.40 -15.55 35.28
C GLN A 139 -10.22 -16.05 36.47
N ARG A 140 -11.54 -16.25 36.29
CA ARG A 140 -12.46 -16.76 37.33
C ARG A 140 -12.66 -18.27 37.26
N TYR A 141 -12.03 -18.97 36.30
CA TYR A 141 -12.13 -20.42 36.19
C TYR A 141 -11.65 -21.11 37.46
N ARG A 142 -12.40 -22.12 37.92
CA ARG A 142 -12.03 -22.95 39.07
C ARG A 142 -12.07 -24.43 38.67
N PRO A 143 -11.01 -25.21 38.94
CA PRO A 143 -11.01 -26.65 38.63
C PRO A 143 -11.97 -27.42 39.54
N HIS A 144 -12.41 -28.60 39.07
CA HIS A 144 -13.28 -29.52 39.82
C HIS A 144 -12.59 -30.11 41.06
N ALA A 145 -11.29 -30.40 40.96
CA ALA A 145 -10.53 -30.88 42.09
C ALA A 145 -10.27 -29.74 43.08
N ARG A 146 -10.67 -29.93 44.35
CA ARG A 146 -10.31 -29.00 45.44
C ARG A 146 -8.80 -28.78 45.43
N ALA A 147 -8.39 -27.51 45.34
CA ALA A 147 -7.00 -27.14 45.58
C ALA A 147 -6.55 -27.77 46.91
N ARG A 148 -5.37 -28.39 46.91
CA ARG A 148 -4.74 -28.88 48.14
C ARG A 148 -4.59 -27.63 49.03
N ARG A 149 -5.31 -27.57 50.16
CA ARG A 149 -5.24 -26.42 51.08
C ARG A 149 -3.76 -26.16 51.40
N GLY A 150 -3.30 -24.95 51.10
CA GLY A 150 -2.02 -24.40 51.54
C GLY A 150 -0.80 -25.17 51.06
N SER A 151 -0.19 -24.76 49.94
CA SER A 151 1.10 -25.32 49.51
C SER A 151 2.31 -24.50 49.95
N GLU A 152 2.10 -23.35 50.57
CA GLU A 152 3.19 -22.53 51.10
C GLU A 152 3.09 -22.51 52.62
N LEU A 153 4.13 -23.05 53.26
CA LEU A 153 4.29 -22.99 54.70
C LEU A 153 4.43 -21.52 55.08
N ASP A 154 3.56 -21.02 55.94
CA ASP A 154 3.79 -19.74 56.58
C ASP A 154 4.86 -19.98 57.64
N GLU A 155 6.12 -19.78 57.26
CA GLU A 155 7.27 -20.07 58.12
C GLU A 155 7.17 -19.34 59.46
N MET A 156 6.67 -18.09 59.44
CA MET A 156 6.53 -17.28 60.65
C MET A 156 5.39 -17.79 61.52
N ALA A 157 4.21 -18.03 60.95
CA ALA A 157 3.07 -18.55 61.72
C ALA A 157 3.32 -19.99 62.19
N THR A 158 4.07 -20.78 61.42
CA THR A 158 4.55 -22.12 61.80
C THR A 158 5.53 -22.01 62.95
N ALA A 159 6.51 -21.12 62.89
CA ALA A 159 7.48 -20.92 63.96
C ALA A 159 6.78 -20.46 65.25
N GLU A 160 5.86 -19.50 65.18
CA GLU A 160 5.14 -19.01 66.35
C GLU A 160 4.17 -20.06 66.94
N THR A 161 3.41 -20.76 66.10
CA THR A 161 2.46 -21.78 66.56
C THR A 161 3.21 -22.98 67.13
N SER A 162 4.37 -23.32 66.56
CA SER A 162 5.24 -24.38 67.06
C SER A 162 5.91 -23.99 68.38
N ALA A 163 6.36 -22.74 68.51
CA ALA A 163 6.91 -22.21 69.74
C ALA A 163 5.88 -22.18 70.88
N ARG A 164 4.62 -21.86 70.59
CA ARG A 164 3.53 -21.83 71.59
C ARG A 164 3.02 -23.20 71.98
N SER A 165 3.02 -24.17 71.07
CA SER A 165 2.47 -25.51 71.31
C SER A 165 3.51 -26.53 71.77
N GLY A 166 4.81 -26.23 71.64
CA GLY A 166 5.90 -27.17 71.94
C GLY A 166 6.06 -28.31 70.92
N HIS A 167 5.30 -28.28 69.83
CA HIS A 167 5.32 -29.26 68.76
C HIS A 167 5.42 -28.55 67.41
N ILE A 168 6.13 -29.14 66.44
CA ILE A 168 6.20 -28.56 65.09
C ILE A 168 4.84 -28.74 64.41
N LEU A 169 4.06 -27.66 64.35
CA LEU A 169 2.74 -27.61 63.74
C LEU A 169 2.81 -26.71 62.50
N PRO A 170 2.90 -27.29 61.29
CA PRO A 170 2.99 -26.51 60.06
C PRO A 170 1.68 -25.74 59.82
N VAL A 171 1.79 -24.41 59.80
CA VAL A 171 0.71 -23.49 59.47
C VAL A 171 0.89 -23.10 58.01
N PHE A 172 -0.11 -23.38 57.18
CA PHE A 172 -0.07 -23.09 55.76
C PHE A 172 -0.92 -21.85 55.45
N ARG A 173 -0.37 -20.91 54.67
CA ARG A 173 -1.12 -19.76 54.16
C ARG A 173 -1.82 -20.09 52.85
N GLU A 174 -2.97 -19.47 52.62
CA GLU A 174 -3.71 -19.62 51.36
C GLU A 174 -3.08 -18.71 50.29
N VAL A 175 -2.31 -19.30 49.38
CA VAL A 175 -1.77 -18.56 48.23
C VAL A 175 -2.81 -18.56 47.11
N ARG A 176 -3.29 -17.37 46.72
CA ARG A 176 -4.13 -17.20 45.54
C ARG A 176 -3.28 -17.37 44.26
N ARG A 177 -2.93 -18.60 43.89
CA ARG A 177 -2.28 -18.88 42.60
C ARG A 177 -3.33 -19.06 41.49
N ARG A 178 -2.93 -18.74 40.27
CA ARG A 178 -3.64 -19.13 39.05
C ARG A 178 -3.52 -20.66 38.94
N ASP A 179 -4.59 -21.39 39.19
CA ASP A 179 -4.56 -22.87 39.22
C ASP A 179 -4.76 -23.50 37.82
N ALA A 180 -5.22 -22.71 36.85
CA ALA A 180 -5.59 -23.18 35.52
C ALA A 180 -4.39 -23.22 34.56
N ARG A 181 -4.24 -24.30 33.80
CA ARG A 181 -3.29 -24.42 32.67
C ARG A 181 -4.05 -24.33 31.35
N LEU A 182 -3.56 -23.57 30.37
CA LEU A 182 -4.11 -23.61 29.02
C LEU A 182 -3.29 -24.57 28.16
N LEU A 183 -3.99 -25.48 27.49
CA LEU A 183 -3.45 -26.36 26.48
C LEU A 183 -3.99 -25.95 25.11
N LEU A 184 -3.16 -25.32 24.29
CA LEU A 184 -3.42 -25.04 22.89
C LEU A 184 -2.87 -26.19 22.04
N VAL A 185 -3.75 -26.88 21.32
CA VAL A 185 -3.37 -27.97 20.42
C VAL A 185 -3.74 -27.58 19.01
N MET A 186 -2.83 -27.71 18.06
CA MET A 186 -3.11 -27.48 16.65
C MET A 186 -3.00 -28.78 15.87
N ASP A 187 -3.98 -29.05 15.01
CA ASP A 187 -3.90 -30.14 14.04
C ASP A 187 -2.77 -29.87 13.03
N ASP A 188 -1.86 -30.82 12.85
CA ASP A 188 -0.75 -30.73 11.88
C ASP A 188 -1.11 -31.42 10.55
N SER A 189 -2.31 -31.12 10.05
CA SER A 189 -2.72 -31.52 8.70
C SER A 189 -2.16 -30.53 7.66
N PRO A 190 -2.02 -30.93 6.37
CA PRO A 190 -1.51 -30.06 5.31
C PRO A 190 -2.17 -28.68 5.23
N SER A 191 -3.50 -28.64 5.31
CA SER A 191 -4.32 -27.43 5.22
C SER A 191 -4.16 -26.50 6.43
N MET A 192 -3.61 -27.01 7.54
CA MET A 192 -3.45 -26.25 8.77
C MET A 192 -2.27 -25.28 8.74
N VAL A 193 -1.40 -25.33 7.73
CA VAL A 193 -0.30 -24.36 7.57
C VAL A 193 -0.81 -22.92 7.44
N VAL A 194 -2.02 -22.75 6.91
CA VAL A 194 -2.63 -21.42 6.76
C VAL A 194 -2.94 -20.73 8.09
N TRP A 195 -3.01 -21.49 9.18
CA TRP A 195 -3.46 -21.01 10.49
C TRP A 195 -2.33 -20.87 11.51
N ASP A 196 -1.05 -21.00 11.12
CA ASP A 196 0.09 -20.88 12.05
C ASP A 196 0.12 -19.49 12.71
N GLN A 197 -0.12 -18.43 11.94
CA GLN A 197 -0.21 -17.06 12.46
C GLN A 197 -1.36 -16.92 13.49
N MET A 198 -2.50 -17.59 13.26
CA MET A 198 -3.64 -17.56 14.19
C MET A 198 -3.30 -18.24 15.51
N LEU A 199 -2.55 -19.35 15.47
CA LEU A 199 -2.11 -20.04 16.68
C LEU A 199 -1.18 -19.16 17.52
N GLU A 200 -0.20 -18.51 16.90
CA GLU A 200 0.73 -17.62 17.60
C GLU A 200 0.03 -16.40 18.20
N GLU A 201 -0.86 -15.76 17.44
CA GLU A 201 -1.67 -14.65 17.97
C GLU A 201 -2.55 -15.09 19.14
N LEU A 202 -3.16 -16.27 19.05
CA LEU A 202 -3.96 -16.83 20.15
C LEU A 202 -3.09 -17.14 21.37
N ARG A 203 -1.90 -17.71 21.18
CA ARG A 203 -0.93 -17.97 22.26
C ARG A 203 -0.57 -16.67 22.98
N LEU A 204 -0.16 -15.65 22.23
CA LEU A 204 0.22 -14.33 22.77
C LEU A 204 -0.93 -13.69 23.54
N VAL A 205 -2.14 -13.69 22.98
CA VAL A 205 -3.33 -13.15 23.67
C VAL A 205 -3.61 -13.93 24.96
N CYS A 206 -3.53 -15.26 24.94
CA CYS A 206 -3.80 -16.06 26.14
C CYS A 206 -2.75 -15.87 27.24
N GLU A 207 -1.48 -15.66 26.86
CA GLU A 207 -0.39 -15.31 27.78
C GLU A 207 -0.65 -13.94 28.42
N GLN A 208 -1.08 -12.95 27.63
CA GLN A 208 -1.35 -11.58 28.08
C GLN A 208 -2.60 -11.45 28.97
N VAL A 209 -3.64 -12.27 28.75
CA VAL A 209 -4.87 -12.26 29.57
C VAL A 209 -4.58 -12.55 31.06
N GLY A 210 -3.48 -13.26 31.35
CA GLY A 210 -3.09 -13.58 32.73
C GLY A 210 -4.10 -14.48 33.47
N ALA A 211 -4.91 -15.27 32.76
CA ALA A 211 -5.84 -16.23 33.35
C ALA A 211 -5.17 -17.55 33.76
N PHE A 212 -4.05 -17.88 33.14
CA PHE A 212 -3.42 -19.20 33.24
C PHE A 212 -2.08 -19.13 33.98
N ARG A 213 -1.69 -20.26 34.59
CA ARG A 213 -0.35 -20.47 35.14
C ARG A 213 0.68 -20.57 34.02
N ASP A 214 0.34 -21.34 32.99
CA ASP A 214 1.15 -21.62 31.83
C ASP A 214 0.25 -21.85 30.60
N VAL A 215 0.76 -21.48 29.43
CA VAL A 215 0.15 -21.73 28.12
C VAL A 215 1.07 -22.67 27.36
N ALA A 216 0.62 -23.90 27.14
CA ALA A 216 1.39 -24.92 26.43
C ALA A 216 0.83 -25.11 25.02
N VAL A 217 1.72 -25.16 24.03
CA VAL A 217 1.38 -25.39 22.62
C VAL A 217 1.89 -26.76 22.18
N HIS A 218 1.03 -27.53 21.52
CA HIS A 218 1.38 -28.83 20.94
C HIS A 218 0.75 -29.04 19.57
N TYR A 219 1.43 -29.80 18.72
CA TYR A 219 0.95 -30.17 17.39
C TYR A 219 0.47 -31.62 17.36
N LEU A 220 -0.73 -31.85 16.84
CA LEU A 220 -1.38 -33.16 16.79
C LEU A 220 -1.16 -33.80 15.41
N ARG A 221 -0.55 -34.99 15.38
CA ARG A 221 -0.26 -35.73 14.13
C ARG A 221 -0.41 -37.24 14.31
N PRO A 222 -0.69 -38.01 13.25
CA PRO A 222 -0.81 -39.46 13.35
C PRO A 222 0.54 -40.10 13.66
N ARG A 223 0.56 -41.00 14.65
CA ARG A 223 1.69 -41.90 14.90
C ARG A 223 1.69 -43.03 13.86
N PRO A 224 2.81 -43.78 13.72
CA PRO A 224 2.87 -44.93 12.82
C PRO A 224 1.80 -46.01 13.09
N ASP A 225 1.35 -46.14 14.34
CA ASP A 225 0.24 -47.02 14.76
C ASP A 225 -1.15 -46.47 14.40
N GLY A 226 -1.22 -45.26 13.83
CA GLY A 226 -2.44 -44.58 13.44
C GLY A 226 -3.18 -43.88 14.58
N GLU A 227 -2.68 -43.97 15.81
CA GLU A 227 -3.23 -43.27 16.98
C GLU A 227 -2.70 -41.82 17.06
N PRO A 228 -3.39 -40.93 17.80
CA PRO A 228 -2.98 -39.52 17.89
C PRO A 228 -1.68 -39.34 18.71
N GLY A 229 -0.69 -38.69 18.11
CA GLY A 229 0.55 -38.26 18.76
C GLY A 229 0.67 -36.74 18.86
N VAL A 230 1.47 -36.27 19.81
CA VAL A 230 1.77 -34.85 20.02
C VAL A 230 3.27 -34.57 19.94
N ALA A 231 3.61 -33.43 19.35
CA ALA A 231 4.96 -32.88 19.24
C ALA A 231 5.03 -31.44 19.79
N ALA A 232 6.24 -30.95 20.07
CA ALA A 232 6.48 -29.57 20.49
C ALA A 232 6.56 -28.62 19.28
N GLY A 233 7.14 -29.07 18.17
CA GLY A 233 7.22 -28.33 16.91
C GLY A 233 6.42 -28.98 15.76
N ARG A 234 6.24 -28.20 14.70
CA ARG A 234 5.59 -28.65 13.46
C ARG A 234 6.60 -29.33 12.53
N GLY A 235 6.22 -30.43 11.88
CA GLY A 235 7.00 -31.04 10.78
C GLY A 235 8.40 -31.59 11.12
N GLY A 236 8.79 -31.71 12.39
CA GLY A 236 10.09 -32.27 12.80
C GLY A 236 10.08 -33.80 12.98
N ASP A 237 11.24 -34.45 12.87
CA ASP A 237 11.45 -35.89 13.11
C ASP A 237 11.45 -36.27 14.61
N GLU A 238 10.98 -35.37 15.47
CA GLU A 238 10.90 -35.58 16.92
C GLU A 238 10.04 -36.78 17.28
N ALA A 239 10.50 -37.55 18.27
CA ALA A 239 9.77 -38.69 18.80
C ALA A 239 8.38 -38.27 19.31
N LEU A 240 7.34 -38.88 18.72
CA LEU A 240 5.96 -38.57 19.04
C LEU A 240 5.51 -39.17 20.38
N SER A 241 5.06 -38.31 21.29
CA SER A 241 4.42 -38.75 22.54
C SER A 241 2.94 -39.05 22.32
N PRO A 242 2.35 -40.05 23.00
CA PRO A 242 0.90 -40.30 22.94
C PRO A 242 0.10 -39.09 23.43
N ALA A 243 -0.91 -38.65 22.66
CA ALA A 243 -1.71 -37.47 23.00
C ALA A 243 -2.47 -37.60 24.34
N ASP A 244 -2.78 -38.83 24.75
CA ASP A 244 -3.45 -39.10 26.04
C ASP A 244 -2.61 -38.68 27.26
N ARG A 245 -1.29 -38.46 27.12
CA ARG A 245 -0.44 -37.92 28.21
C ARG A 245 -0.82 -36.50 28.62
N LEU A 246 -1.43 -35.73 27.71
CA LEU A 246 -1.88 -34.35 27.98
C LEU A 246 -3.20 -34.30 28.76
N ARG A 247 -3.82 -35.46 29.02
CA ARG A 247 -5.08 -35.56 29.77
C ARG A 247 -4.82 -35.29 31.25
N ASP A 248 -5.44 -34.23 31.77
CA ASP A 248 -5.39 -33.90 33.18
C ASP A 248 -6.70 -34.32 33.90
N PRO A 249 -6.68 -35.40 34.71
CA PRO A 249 -7.86 -35.83 35.45
C PRO A 249 -8.25 -34.88 36.59
N THR A 250 -7.39 -33.91 36.96
CA THR A 250 -7.69 -32.93 38.02
C THR A 250 -8.63 -31.81 37.54
N GLY A 251 -8.80 -31.67 36.22
CA GLY A 251 -9.64 -30.63 35.61
C GLY A 251 -9.04 -29.23 35.68
N ARG A 252 -7.72 -29.10 35.89
CA ARG A 252 -6.98 -27.83 35.91
C ARG A 252 -6.62 -27.37 34.50
N THR A 253 -6.52 -28.29 33.54
CA THR A 253 -6.25 -27.96 32.14
C THR A 253 -7.54 -27.56 31.40
N VAL A 254 -7.49 -26.39 30.77
CA VAL A 254 -8.45 -25.94 29.75
C VAL A 254 -7.86 -26.22 28.37
N THR A 255 -8.59 -26.89 27.48
CA THR A 255 -8.07 -27.29 26.17
C THR A 255 -8.79 -26.57 25.03
N LEU A 256 -8.02 -25.95 24.13
CA LEU A 256 -8.50 -25.44 22.85
C LEU A 256 -7.76 -26.18 21.72
N LEU A 257 -8.53 -26.88 20.89
CA LEU A 257 -8.02 -27.58 19.70
C LEU A 257 -8.29 -26.73 18.45
N LEU A 258 -7.26 -26.17 17.83
CA LEU A 258 -7.33 -25.47 16.55
C LEU A 258 -7.25 -26.51 15.41
N SER A 259 -8.34 -26.68 14.67
CA SER A 259 -8.41 -27.63 13.55
C SER A 259 -9.50 -27.26 12.55
N ASP A 260 -9.25 -27.52 11.27
CA ASP A 260 -10.25 -27.49 10.20
C ASP A 260 -11.06 -28.81 10.09
N CYS A 261 -10.77 -29.76 10.97
CA CYS A 261 -11.38 -31.08 11.07
C CYS A 261 -11.41 -31.86 9.75
N SER A 262 -10.35 -31.75 8.95
CA SER A 262 -10.24 -32.42 7.65
C SER A 262 -9.12 -33.48 7.59
N GLY A 263 -8.19 -33.47 8.54
CA GLY A 263 -7.01 -34.34 8.55
C GLY A 263 -7.28 -35.84 8.76
N LEU A 264 -6.24 -36.65 8.54
CA LEU A 264 -6.29 -38.12 8.62
C LEU A 264 -6.80 -38.67 9.96
N LEU A 265 -6.45 -38.01 11.07
CA LEU A 265 -6.90 -38.40 12.40
C LEU A 265 -8.43 -38.29 12.55
N TRP A 266 -9.05 -37.33 11.89
CA TRP A 266 -10.50 -37.18 11.83
C TRP A 266 -11.13 -38.22 10.94
N GLY A 267 -10.50 -38.53 9.81
CA GLY A 267 -10.94 -39.59 8.89
C GLY A 267 -11.00 -40.97 9.56
N ARG A 268 -10.06 -41.27 10.46
CA ARG A 268 -10.01 -42.54 11.22
C ARG A 268 -10.86 -42.56 12.49
N GLY A 269 -11.55 -41.47 12.81
CA GLY A 269 -12.29 -41.33 14.06
C GLY A 269 -11.40 -41.11 15.31
N ALA A 270 -10.07 -41.07 15.14
CA ALA A 270 -9.10 -41.06 16.23
C ALA A 270 -9.12 -39.73 17.00
N ALA A 271 -9.23 -38.60 16.30
CA ALA A 271 -9.37 -37.29 16.90
C ALA A 271 -10.69 -37.15 17.69
N GLN A 272 -11.80 -37.70 17.17
CA GLN A 272 -13.10 -37.69 17.84
C GLN A 272 -13.07 -38.53 19.12
N ARG A 273 -12.42 -39.71 19.10
CA ARG A 273 -12.21 -40.53 20.30
C ARG A 273 -11.32 -39.82 21.33
N LEU A 274 -10.28 -39.11 20.89
CA LEU A 274 -9.42 -38.29 21.77
C LEU A 274 -10.21 -37.16 22.44
N LEU A 275 -10.99 -36.41 21.66
CA LEU A 275 -11.88 -35.36 22.17
C LEU A 275 -12.88 -35.89 23.19
N HIS A 276 -13.45 -37.07 22.96
CA HIS A 276 -14.34 -37.72 23.94
C HIS A 276 -13.62 -37.99 25.26
N ARG A 277 -12.38 -38.47 25.23
CA ARG A 277 -11.59 -38.73 26.44
C ARG A 277 -11.22 -37.45 27.19
N TRP A 278 -10.83 -36.39 26.48
CA TRP A 278 -10.48 -35.10 27.10
C TRP A 278 -11.71 -34.37 27.66
N ALA A 279 -12.84 -34.37 26.93
CA ALA A 279 -14.08 -33.76 27.38
C ALA A 279 -14.68 -34.41 28.65
N ARG A 280 -14.22 -35.61 29.02
CA ARG A 280 -14.60 -36.27 30.28
C ARG A 280 -13.86 -35.75 31.51
N THR A 281 -12.70 -35.12 31.33
CA THR A 281 -11.81 -34.71 32.44
C THR A 281 -11.73 -33.20 32.63
N GLY A 282 -11.97 -32.41 31.58
CA GLY A 282 -11.92 -30.96 31.65
C GLY A 282 -12.66 -30.27 30.51
N PRO A 283 -12.70 -28.92 30.52
CA PRO A 283 -13.31 -28.15 29.46
C PRO A 283 -12.48 -28.21 28.18
N VAL A 284 -13.11 -28.66 27.10
CA VAL A 284 -12.52 -28.74 25.76
C VAL A 284 -13.40 -28.03 24.76
N ALA A 285 -12.81 -27.24 23.86
CA ALA A 285 -13.49 -26.73 22.67
C ALA A 285 -12.61 -26.85 21.43
N VAL A 286 -13.25 -27.01 20.28
CA VAL A 286 -12.59 -27.00 18.97
C VAL A 286 -12.75 -25.60 18.37
N LEU A 287 -11.64 -24.94 18.09
CA LEU A 287 -11.60 -23.70 17.35
C LEU A 287 -11.51 -24.05 15.86
N GLN A 288 -12.60 -23.84 15.12
CA GLN A 288 -12.67 -24.16 13.71
C GLN A 288 -12.62 -22.89 12.85
N PRO A 289 -11.49 -22.64 12.16
CA PRO A 289 -11.26 -21.37 11.48
C PRO A 289 -12.05 -21.21 10.18
N LEU A 290 -12.54 -22.32 9.61
CA LEU A 290 -13.36 -22.29 8.41
C LEU A 290 -14.70 -21.58 8.65
N PRO A 291 -15.27 -20.93 7.62
CA PRO A 291 -16.62 -20.38 7.68
C PRO A 291 -17.65 -21.42 8.11
N GLN A 292 -18.62 -21.03 8.94
CA GLN A 292 -19.61 -21.96 9.51
C GLN A 292 -20.41 -22.75 8.46
N ARG A 293 -20.56 -22.21 7.24
CA ARG A 293 -21.20 -22.90 6.10
C ARG A 293 -20.48 -24.21 5.71
N MET A 294 -19.18 -24.32 5.99
CA MET A 294 -18.36 -25.50 5.65
C MET A 294 -18.36 -26.56 6.74
N TRP A 295 -18.66 -26.20 7.99
CA TRP A 295 -18.61 -27.13 9.14
C TRP A 295 -19.42 -28.41 8.96
N PRO A 296 -20.62 -28.42 8.34
CA PRO A 296 -21.35 -29.67 8.11
C PRO A 296 -20.67 -30.66 7.16
N ARG A 297 -19.64 -30.22 6.43
CA ARG A 297 -18.90 -31.01 5.44
C ARG A 297 -17.52 -31.44 5.91
N THR A 298 -17.09 -30.99 7.10
CA THR A 298 -15.86 -31.47 7.72
C THR A 298 -16.09 -32.84 8.37
N LEU A 299 -15.01 -33.50 8.80
CA LEU A 299 -15.06 -34.80 9.46
C LEU A 299 -15.44 -34.69 10.95
N LEU A 300 -15.69 -33.47 11.42
CA LEU A 300 -16.35 -33.17 12.69
C LEU A 300 -17.57 -32.25 12.44
N PRO A 301 -18.69 -32.80 11.94
CA PRO A 301 -19.84 -32.00 11.56
C PRO A 301 -20.46 -31.33 12.79
N ALA A 302 -20.33 -30.00 12.87
CA ALA A 302 -20.88 -29.20 13.95
C ALA A 302 -22.36 -28.86 13.67
N GLU A 303 -23.24 -29.13 14.63
CA GLU A 303 -24.65 -28.78 14.54
C GLU A 303 -24.89 -27.43 15.25
N PRO A 304 -25.66 -26.49 14.65
CA PRO A 304 -26.03 -25.25 15.32
C PRO A 304 -27.06 -25.52 16.42
N GLY A 305 -26.90 -24.91 17.59
CA GLY A 305 -27.82 -25.06 18.71
C GLY A 305 -27.51 -24.13 19.87
N VAL A 306 -27.95 -24.53 21.05
CA VAL A 306 -27.76 -23.80 22.30
C VAL A 306 -27.01 -24.69 23.29
N LEU A 307 -25.84 -24.23 23.74
CA LEU A 307 -25.10 -24.82 24.86
C LEU A 307 -25.63 -24.26 26.17
N ARG A 308 -25.90 -25.13 27.13
CA ARG A 308 -26.33 -24.78 28.48
C ARG A 308 -25.32 -25.29 29.50
N GLY A 309 -24.87 -24.40 30.36
CA GLY A 309 -24.08 -24.80 31.53
C GLY A 309 -24.97 -25.00 32.75
N THR A 310 -24.83 -26.16 33.39
CA THR A 310 -25.32 -26.33 34.77
C THR A 310 -24.35 -25.64 35.74
N SER A 311 -24.88 -24.93 36.74
CA SER A 311 -24.08 -24.18 37.72
C SER A 311 -23.01 -25.07 38.39
N GLY A 312 -21.77 -24.58 38.43
CA GLY A 312 -20.58 -25.28 38.94
C GLY A 312 -19.38 -25.04 38.03
N ALA A 313 -18.20 -24.83 38.61
CA ALA A 313 -16.98 -24.61 37.84
C ALA A 313 -16.61 -25.88 37.05
N GLY A 314 -16.40 -25.77 35.73
CA GLY A 314 -16.22 -26.91 34.81
C GLY A 314 -17.49 -27.73 34.52
N GLY A 315 -18.68 -27.19 34.79
CA GLY A 315 -19.97 -27.88 34.62
C GLY A 315 -20.16 -28.55 33.24
N ARG A 316 -20.76 -29.74 33.24
CA ARG A 316 -21.11 -30.46 32.01
C ARG A 316 -21.98 -29.57 31.12
N LEU A 317 -21.56 -29.44 29.87
CA LEU A 317 -22.30 -28.71 28.86
C LEU A 317 -23.43 -29.58 28.32
N GLU A 318 -24.66 -29.09 28.42
CA GLU A 318 -25.81 -29.70 27.74
C GLU A 318 -26.02 -28.99 26.40
N PHE A 319 -26.16 -29.74 25.31
CA PHE A 319 -26.36 -29.18 23.98
C PHE A 319 -27.77 -29.46 23.45
N LEU A 320 -28.48 -28.41 23.07
CA LEU A 320 -29.81 -28.45 22.47
C LEU A 320 -29.72 -28.03 20.99
N PRO A 321 -29.80 -28.97 20.04
CA PRO A 321 -29.71 -28.65 18.62
C PRO A 321 -30.92 -27.81 18.17
N ARG A 322 -30.69 -26.83 17.29
CA ARG A 322 -31.75 -25.92 16.80
C ARG A 322 -32.74 -26.59 15.86
N ARG A 323 -32.31 -27.66 15.16
CA ARG A 323 -33.16 -28.50 14.32
C ARG A 323 -33.29 -29.89 14.97
N ARG A 324 -34.52 -30.36 15.19
CA ARG A 324 -34.80 -31.75 15.62
C ARG A 324 -34.55 -32.70 14.45
N ARG A 325 -33.30 -33.09 14.19
CA ARG A 325 -33.00 -34.26 13.36
C ARG A 325 -33.06 -35.51 14.25
N THR A 326 -33.87 -36.48 13.85
CA THR A 326 -34.03 -37.82 14.43
C THR A 326 -32.82 -38.73 14.11
N ARG A 327 -31.59 -38.31 14.45
CA ARG A 327 -30.47 -39.26 14.50
C ARG A 327 -30.42 -39.84 15.90
N GLU A 328 -30.62 -41.16 16.02
CA GLU A 328 -30.37 -41.87 17.27
C GLU A 328 -28.92 -41.66 17.69
N ARG A 329 -28.73 -41.12 18.89
CA ARG A 329 -27.39 -40.80 19.41
C ARG A 329 -26.80 -42.04 20.04
N ALA A 330 -25.52 -42.29 19.77
CA ALA A 330 -24.79 -43.36 20.43
C ALA A 330 -24.82 -43.18 21.97
N PRO A 331 -25.06 -44.24 22.75
CA PRO A 331 -24.98 -44.17 24.20
C PRO A 331 -23.62 -43.63 24.66
N GLY A 332 -23.61 -42.65 25.57
CA GLY A 332 -22.38 -42.05 26.09
C GLY A 332 -21.73 -40.97 25.20
N ALA A 333 -22.42 -40.50 24.15
CA ALA A 333 -21.97 -39.37 23.34
C ALA A 333 -21.94 -38.06 24.13
N LEU A 334 -20.87 -37.29 23.94
CA LEU A 334 -20.64 -35.98 24.56
C LEU A 334 -20.68 -34.88 23.50
N ALA A 335 -21.26 -33.73 23.86
CA ALA A 335 -21.24 -32.55 23.01
C ALA A 335 -19.96 -31.73 23.29
N VAL A 336 -19.14 -31.55 22.27
CA VAL A 336 -17.95 -30.70 22.31
C VAL A 336 -18.25 -29.39 21.57
N PRO A 337 -18.10 -28.21 22.19
CA PRO A 337 -18.27 -26.92 21.55
C PRO A 337 -17.35 -26.75 20.34
N VAL A 338 -17.91 -26.27 19.23
CA VAL A 338 -17.16 -25.85 18.04
C VAL A 338 -17.33 -24.35 17.87
N LEU A 339 -16.23 -23.63 17.96
CA LEU A 339 -16.19 -22.17 18.02
C LEU A 339 -15.56 -21.61 16.74
N SER A 340 -16.11 -20.53 16.21
CA SER A 340 -15.40 -19.71 15.23
C SER A 340 -14.32 -18.88 15.92
N PRO A 341 -13.19 -18.56 15.26
CA PRO A 341 -12.14 -17.69 15.79
C PRO A 341 -12.56 -16.22 15.77
N THR A 342 -13.62 -15.90 16.50
CA THR A 342 -14.17 -14.55 16.61
C THR A 342 -14.25 -14.17 18.07
N ARG A 343 -14.07 -12.87 18.35
CA ARG A 343 -14.22 -12.29 19.69
C ARG A 343 -15.52 -12.72 20.37
N GLY A 344 -16.63 -12.72 19.63
CA GLY A 344 -17.95 -13.08 20.15
C GLY A 344 -18.03 -14.53 20.62
N ALA A 345 -17.60 -15.48 19.79
CA ALA A 345 -17.66 -16.91 20.12
C ALA A 345 -16.69 -17.29 21.25
N LEU A 346 -15.45 -16.79 21.19
CA LEU A 346 -14.43 -17.05 22.21
C LEU A 346 -14.79 -16.39 23.55
N GLY A 347 -15.29 -15.15 23.54
CA GLY A 347 -15.73 -14.46 24.76
C GLY A 347 -16.92 -15.14 25.43
N ALA A 348 -17.90 -15.56 24.63
CA ALA A 348 -19.08 -16.24 25.17
C ALA A 348 -18.75 -17.64 25.73
N TRP A 349 -17.81 -18.36 25.10
CA TRP A 349 -17.25 -19.60 25.64
C TRP A 349 -16.42 -19.36 26.92
N ALA A 350 -15.60 -18.30 26.95
CA ALA A 350 -14.83 -17.93 28.15
C ALA A 350 -15.76 -17.67 29.35
N HIS A 351 -16.84 -16.92 29.15
CA HIS A 351 -17.87 -16.71 30.18
C HIS A 351 -18.53 -18.01 30.63
N ALA A 352 -18.84 -18.90 29.68
CA ALA A 352 -19.43 -20.20 29.93
C ALA A 352 -18.54 -21.09 30.84
N VAL A 353 -17.26 -21.22 30.50
CA VAL A 353 -16.31 -22.08 31.22
C VAL A 353 -15.98 -21.53 32.62
N SER A 354 -16.02 -20.21 32.79
CA SER A 354 -15.69 -19.53 34.06
C SER A 354 -16.68 -19.77 35.20
N GLY A 355 -17.84 -20.40 34.93
CA GLY A 355 -18.72 -20.95 35.96
C GLY A 355 -19.47 -19.93 36.83
N THR A 356 -19.56 -18.66 36.41
CA THR A 356 -20.12 -17.59 37.24
C THR A 356 -21.65 -17.63 37.40
N THR A 357 -22.39 -18.27 36.48
CA THR A 357 -23.87 -18.39 36.50
C THR A 357 -24.33 -19.53 35.57
N ARG A 358 -25.60 -19.97 35.69
CA ARG A 358 -26.25 -20.73 34.60
C ARG A 358 -26.21 -19.86 33.34
N PHE A 359 -25.74 -20.40 32.23
CA PHE A 359 -25.66 -19.67 30.96
C PHE A 359 -26.30 -20.46 29.83
N THR A 360 -26.77 -19.73 28.83
CA THR A 360 -27.21 -20.24 27.53
C THR A 360 -26.38 -19.55 26.46
N LEU A 361 -25.73 -20.33 25.59
CA LEU A 361 -24.86 -19.85 24.54
C LEU A 361 -25.35 -20.39 23.19
N ASP A 362 -25.72 -19.50 22.27
CA ASP A 362 -25.94 -19.86 20.87
C ASP A 362 -24.57 -20.21 20.24
N ALA A 363 -24.28 -21.49 20.11
CA ALA A 363 -23.03 -22.02 19.58
C ALA A 363 -23.26 -23.37 18.89
N ALA A 364 -22.35 -23.74 18.00
CA ALA A 364 -22.36 -25.06 17.42
C ALA A 364 -21.65 -26.07 18.34
N ALA A 365 -22.08 -27.33 18.28
CA ALA A 365 -21.40 -28.41 18.96
C ALA A 365 -21.33 -29.65 18.06
N ALA A 366 -20.27 -30.42 18.23
CA ALA A 366 -20.10 -31.71 17.58
C ALA A 366 -20.28 -32.84 18.62
N TRP A 367 -20.86 -33.95 18.18
CA TRP A 367 -21.08 -35.13 19.01
C TRP A 367 -19.92 -36.12 18.86
N VAL A 368 -19.26 -36.46 19.96
CA VAL A 368 -18.16 -37.43 20.00
C VAL A 368 -18.47 -38.57 20.97
N HIS A 369 -17.98 -39.77 20.70
CA HIS A 369 -18.14 -40.94 21.57
C HIS A 369 -16.89 -41.82 21.57
N ASP A 370 -16.80 -42.75 22.52
CA ASP A 370 -15.63 -43.61 22.76
C ASP A 370 -15.28 -44.55 21.59
N ARG A 371 -16.29 -44.99 20.83
CA ARG A 371 -16.18 -45.85 19.65
C ARG A 371 -16.42 -45.12 18.34
N HIS A 372 -16.08 -43.84 18.25
CA HIS A 372 -16.31 -43.06 17.03
C HIS A 372 -15.68 -43.72 15.82
N ALA A 373 -16.51 -44.10 14.86
CA ALA A 373 -16.07 -44.71 13.62
C ALA A 373 -15.41 -43.66 12.74
N GLY A 374 -14.40 -44.08 11.97
CA GLY A 374 -13.87 -43.24 10.90
C GLY A 374 -14.90 -43.02 9.80
N ALA A 375 -14.78 -41.92 9.08
CA ALA A 375 -15.50 -41.74 7.84
C ALA A 375 -14.83 -42.64 6.79
N GLU A 376 -15.58 -43.62 6.28
CA GLU A 376 -15.12 -44.38 5.12
C GLU A 376 -14.98 -43.40 3.94
N PRO A 377 -13.81 -43.33 3.27
CA PRO A 377 -13.67 -42.47 2.11
C PRO A 377 -14.71 -42.91 1.08
N PRO A 378 -15.53 -42.00 0.53
CA PRO A 378 -16.46 -42.38 -0.52
C PRO A 378 -15.67 -43.04 -1.66
N PRO A 379 -16.24 -44.05 -2.36
CA PRO A 379 -15.56 -44.66 -3.49
C PRO A 379 -15.12 -43.56 -4.46
N ARG A 380 -13.82 -43.54 -4.80
CA ARG A 380 -13.26 -42.57 -5.74
C ARG A 380 -13.96 -42.74 -7.08
N ARG A 381 -14.99 -41.95 -7.32
CA ARG A 381 -15.50 -41.74 -8.68
C ARG A 381 -14.42 -40.92 -9.39
N GLU A 382 -13.94 -41.41 -10.52
CA GLU A 382 -13.08 -40.64 -11.41
C GLU A 382 -13.85 -39.39 -11.85
N ARG A 383 -13.58 -38.27 -11.20
CA ARG A 383 -14.14 -36.97 -11.57
C ARG A 383 -13.21 -36.35 -12.60
N THR A 384 -13.77 -35.76 -13.64
CA THR A 384 -12.96 -34.98 -14.59
C THR A 384 -12.49 -33.67 -13.95
N ALA A 385 -11.44 -33.06 -14.51
CA ALA A 385 -10.93 -31.78 -14.03
C ALA A 385 -12.01 -30.68 -14.03
N GLU A 386 -12.84 -30.63 -15.07
CA GLU A 386 -13.96 -29.69 -15.17
C GLU A 386 -14.99 -29.92 -14.06
N GLN A 387 -15.29 -31.18 -13.73
CA GLN A 387 -16.21 -31.51 -12.63
C GLN A 387 -15.65 -31.09 -11.28
N LEU A 388 -14.34 -31.28 -11.03
CA LEU A 388 -13.69 -30.80 -9.81
C LEU A 388 -13.76 -29.28 -9.68
N VAL A 389 -13.50 -28.54 -10.76
CA VAL A 389 -13.58 -27.08 -10.80
C VAL A 389 -15.03 -26.59 -10.61
N GLN A 390 -16.02 -27.26 -11.20
CA GLN A 390 -17.44 -26.95 -11.02
C GLN A 390 -17.91 -27.22 -9.58
N ASP A 391 -17.54 -28.37 -9.02
CA ASP A 391 -17.86 -28.74 -7.63
C ASP A 391 -17.28 -27.72 -6.64
N PHE A 392 -16.04 -27.26 -6.89
CA PHE A 392 -15.43 -26.18 -6.13
C PHE A 392 -16.22 -24.89 -6.26
N GLN A 393 -16.52 -24.44 -7.48
CA GLN A 393 -17.26 -23.19 -7.75
C GLN A 393 -18.67 -23.17 -7.15
N ALA A 394 -19.31 -24.32 -6.99
CA ALA A 394 -20.62 -24.43 -6.38
C ALA A 394 -20.62 -24.17 -4.86
N VAL A 395 -19.45 -24.18 -4.20
CA VAL A 395 -19.34 -24.25 -2.73
C VAL A 395 -18.40 -23.19 -2.17
N SER A 396 -17.40 -22.75 -2.94
CA SER A 396 -16.41 -21.76 -2.52
C SER A 396 -16.89 -20.33 -2.73
N SER A 397 -16.24 -19.41 -2.01
CA SER A 397 -16.46 -17.98 -2.15
C SER A 397 -15.95 -17.47 -3.51
N PRO A 398 -16.52 -16.38 -4.07
CA PRO A 398 -16.02 -15.78 -5.30
C PRO A 398 -14.53 -15.41 -5.24
N ALA A 399 -14.07 -14.97 -4.06
CA ALA A 399 -12.67 -14.61 -3.84
C ALA A 399 -11.74 -15.84 -3.91
N ALA A 400 -12.13 -16.98 -3.31
CA ALA A 400 -11.38 -18.24 -3.44
C ALA A 400 -11.39 -18.77 -4.88
N GLN A 401 -12.49 -18.56 -5.63
CA GLN A 401 -12.56 -18.91 -7.05
C GLN A 401 -11.55 -18.12 -7.89
N HIS A 402 -11.49 -16.79 -7.71
CA HIS A 402 -10.50 -15.96 -8.41
C HIS A 402 -9.07 -16.28 -7.98
N LEU A 403 -8.84 -16.51 -6.67
CA LEU A 403 -7.53 -16.92 -6.17
C LEU A 403 -7.04 -18.21 -6.83
N SER A 404 -7.91 -19.21 -7.02
CA SER A 404 -7.55 -20.46 -7.71
C SER A 404 -7.10 -20.24 -9.17
N VAL A 405 -7.65 -19.22 -9.84
CA VAL A 405 -7.24 -18.84 -11.21
C VAL A 405 -5.86 -18.21 -11.21
N TYR A 406 -5.55 -17.29 -10.28
CA TYR A 406 -4.20 -16.71 -10.18
C TYR A 406 -3.13 -17.74 -9.80
N LEU A 407 -3.47 -18.67 -8.90
CA LEU A 407 -2.58 -19.75 -8.50
C LEU A 407 -2.26 -20.73 -9.65
N SER A 408 -3.09 -20.81 -10.69
CA SER A 408 -2.80 -21.62 -11.88
C SER A 408 -1.61 -21.15 -12.71
N ALA A 409 -1.15 -19.92 -12.50
CA ALA A 409 0.05 -19.35 -13.14
C ALA A 409 1.23 -19.19 -12.18
N ALA A 410 1.16 -19.81 -11.00
CA ALA A 410 2.19 -19.69 -9.97
C ALA A 410 2.71 -21.06 -9.52
N PRO A 411 4.00 -21.18 -9.17
CA PRO A 411 4.50 -22.31 -8.40
C PRO A 411 3.76 -22.42 -7.07
N LEU A 412 3.21 -23.60 -6.76
CA LEU A 412 2.33 -23.82 -5.62
C LEU A 412 3.10 -24.18 -4.33
N ALA A 413 4.19 -23.46 -4.08
CA ALA A 413 4.80 -23.44 -2.75
C ALA A 413 4.00 -22.48 -1.86
N TYR A 414 3.70 -22.86 -0.62
CA TYR A 414 2.82 -22.05 0.22
C TYR A 414 3.23 -20.56 0.35
N PRO A 415 4.51 -20.19 0.56
CA PRO A 415 4.93 -18.79 0.58
C PRO A 415 4.66 -18.03 -0.74
N VAL A 416 4.77 -18.72 -1.88
CA VAL A 416 4.48 -18.16 -3.20
C VAL A 416 2.97 -17.98 -3.37
N MET A 417 2.17 -18.94 -2.91
CA MET A 417 0.71 -18.80 -2.92
C MET A 417 0.26 -17.60 -2.09
N GLN A 418 0.86 -17.38 -0.92
CA GLN A 418 0.61 -16.19 -0.08
C GLN A 418 1.07 -14.89 -0.78
N LEU A 419 2.22 -14.91 -1.45
CA LEU A 419 2.70 -13.77 -2.21
C LEU A 419 1.72 -13.39 -3.32
N VAL A 420 1.30 -14.37 -4.14
CA VAL A 420 0.35 -14.17 -5.23
C VAL A 420 -0.99 -13.69 -4.69
N GLN A 421 -1.48 -14.27 -3.58
CA GLN A 421 -2.68 -13.80 -2.92
C GLN A 421 -2.58 -12.32 -2.54
N ARG A 422 -1.48 -11.87 -1.95
CA ARG A 422 -1.33 -10.48 -1.48
C ARG A 422 -1.12 -9.49 -2.60
N ALA A 423 -0.42 -9.92 -3.65
CA ALA A 423 -0.15 -9.08 -4.81
C ALA A 423 -1.39 -8.93 -5.70
N MET A 424 -2.13 -10.02 -5.93
CA MET A 424 -3.27 -10.03 -6.85
C MET A 424 -4.60 -9.74 -6.15
N MET A 425 -4.73 -10.09 -4.87
CA MET A 425 -5.97 -10.08 -4.09
C MET A 425 -5.74 -9.60 -2.63
N PRO A 426 -5.21 -8.38 -2.41
CA PRO A 426 -4.77 -7.88 -1.09
C PRO A 426 -5.86 -7.85 -0.01
N GLN A 427 -7.13 -7.80 -0.42
CA GLN A 427 -8.31 -7.82 0.44
C GLN A 427 -8.69 -9.21 0.96
N THR A 428 -8.04 -10.28 0.47
CA THR A 428 -8.32 -11.66 0.89
C THR A 428 -7.41 -12.11 2.02
N GLY A 429 -7.90 -13.08 2.79
CA GLY A 429 -7.22 -13.57 3.99
C GLY A 429 -6.96 -15.08 3.96
N PRO A 430 -6.56 -15.66 5.11
CA PRO A 430 -6.29 -17.09 5.23
C PRO A 430 -7.51 -17.98 4.90
N ILE A 431 -8.73 -17.46 5.02
CA ILE A 431 -9.97 -18.21 4.74
C ILE A 431 -10.05 -18.61 3.27
N GLU A 432 -9.84 -17.67 2.33
CA GLU A 432 -9.94 -17.95 0.90
C GLU A 432 -8.87 -18.95 0.45
N MET A 433 -7.66 -18.85 1.00
CA MET A 433 -6.58 -19.81 0.75
C MET A 433 -6.94 -21.21 1.26
N ALA A 434 -7.51 -21.31 2.46
CA ALA A 434 -7.96 -22.57 3.03
C ALA A 434 -9.08 -23.23 2.20
N GLU A 435 -9.99 -22.45 1.62
CA GLU A 435 -11.01 -22.97 0.69
C GLU A 435 -10.39 -23.62 -0.54
N VAL A 436 -9.32 -23.04 -1.10
CA VAL A 436 -8.59 -23.61 -2.23
C VAL A 436 -7.86 -24.89 -1.82
N LEU A 437 -7.16 -24.90 -0.68
CA LEU A 437 -6.44 -26.09 -0.20
C LEU A 437 -7.38 -27.28 0.12
N LEU A 438 -8.58 -26.99 0.63
CA LEU A 438 -9.57 -28.02 1.01
C LEU A 438 -10.52 -28.41 -0.13
N SER A 439 -10.41 -27.77 -1.29
CA SER A 439 -11.29 -28.00 -2.44
C SER A 439 -11.10 -29.36 -3.10
N GLY A 440 -9.95 -30.01 -2.89
CA GLY A 440 -9.50 -31.16 -3.66
C GLY A 440 -8.94 -30.81 -5.05
N LEU A 441 -8.81 -29.52 -5.38
CA LEU A 441 -8.09 -29.06 -6.58
C LEU A 441 -6.58 -29.19 -6.43
N LEU A 442 -6.08 -29.13 -5.19
CA LEU A 442 -4.67 -29.22 -4.86
C LEU A 442 -4.37 -30.50 -4.10
N LEU A 443 -3.27 -31.14 -4.47
CA LEU A 443 -2.72 -32.33 -3.83
C LEU A 443 -1.37 -31.94 -3.22
N ARG A 444 -1.13 -32.29 -1.96
CA ARG A 444 0.18 -32.08 -1.34
C ARG A 444 1.18 -33.05 -1.94
N GLN A 445 2.38 -32.58 -2.25
CA GLN A 445 3.47 -33.44 -2.69
C GLN A 445 4.01 -34.24 -1.49
N GLU A 446 4.05 -35.58 -1.58
CA GLU A 446 4.37 -36.46 -0.44
C GLU A 446 5.88 -36.59 -0.15
N ASP A 447 6.76 -36.19 -1.08
CA ASP A 447 8.20 -36.49 -1.06
C ASP A 447 9.13 -35.29 -0.71
N THR A 448 8.66 -34.26 0.00
CA THR A 448 9.54 -33.13 0.38
C THR A 448 10.29 -33.44 1.69
N PRO A 449 11.64 -33.55 1.71
CA PRO A 449 12.40 -33.80 2.93
C PRO A 449 12.19 -32.70 3.98
N ALA A 450 12.16 -33.06 5.27
CA ALA A 450 11.94 -32.12 6.38
C ALA A 450 12.99 -30.98 6.41
N GLU A 451 14.21 -31.26 5.96
CA GLU A 451 15.30 -30.29 5.82
C GLU A 451 14.96 -29.19 4.80
N THR A 452 14.31 -29.56 3.69
CA THR A 452 13.91 -28.66 2.59
C THR A 452 12.72 -27.80 3.00
N LEU A 453 11.76 -28.37 3.73
CA LEU A 453 10.60 -27.65 4.29
C LEU A 453 11.03 -26.52 5.26
N ARG A 454 12.13 -26.70 6.01
CA ARG A 454 12.68 -25.67 6.91
C ARG A 454 13.45 -24.57 6.18
N ARG A 455 14.15 -24.90 5.09
CA ARG A 455 14.86 -23.92 4.24
C ARG A 455 13.91 -23.11 3.35
N GLU A 456 12.79 -23.69 2.90
CA GLU A 456 11.92 -23.11 1.86
C GLU A 456 10.59 -22.52 2.39
N GLY A 457 10.31 -22.60 3.69
CA GLY A 457 9.22 -21.85 4.33
C GLY A 457 7.80 -22.42 4.18
N GLY A 458 7.62 -23.68 3.77
CA GLY A 458 6.30 -24.34 3.76
C GLY A 458 6.18 -25.57 2.84
N PRO A 459 5.03 -26.27 2.85
CA PRO A 459 4.78 -27.42 1.98
C PRO A 459 4.53 -27.02 0.52
N TRP A 460 4.79 -27.99 -0.37
CA TRP A 460 4.53 -27.91 -1.80
C TRP A 460 3.23 -28.62 -2.18
N TYR A 461 2.54 -28.06 -3.17
CA TYR A 461 1.30 -28.59 -3.73
C TYR A 461 1.39 -28.73 -5.24
N ASP A 462 0.57 -29.61 -5.79
CA ASP A 462 0.33 -29.77 -7.22
C ASP A 462 -1.17 -29.69 -7.50
N PHE A 463 -1.56 -29.24 -8.69
CA PHE A 463 -2.96 -29.38 -9.11
C PHE A 463 -3.31 -30.84 -9.37
N ALA A 464 -4.54 -31.22 -9.03
CA ALA A 464 -5.09 -32.49 -9.49
C ALA A 464 -5.05 -32.56 -11.04
N PRO A 465 -4.87 -33.75 -11.64
CA PRO A 465 -4.65 -33.88 -13.07
C PRO A 465 -5.68 -33.13 -13.93
N GLY A 466 -5.23 -32.24 -14.81
CA GLY A 466 -6.07 -31.46 -15.73
C GLY A 466 -6.70 -30.18 -15.16
N VAL A 467 -6.64 -29.96 -13.84
CA VAL A 467 -7.30 -28.80 -13.19
C VAL A 467 -6.57 -27.49 -13.50
N GLU A 468 -5.24 -27.53 -13.52
CA GLU A 468 -4.38 -26.38 -13.84
C GLU A 468 -4.76 -25.80 -15.21
N GLU A 469 -4.91 -26.63 -16.24
CA GLU A 469 -5.25 -26.20 -17.59
C GLU A 469 -6.65 -25.59 -17.68
N VAL A 470 -7.62 -26.12 -16.92
CA VAL A 470 -8.99 -25.59 -16.89
C VAL A 470 -9.02 -24.20 -16.25
N LEU A 471 -8.26 -23.98 -15.18
CA LEU A 471 -8.18 -22.69 -14.49
C LEU A 471 -7.34 -21.68 -15.29
N LEU A 472 -6.21 -22.11 -15.85
CA LEU A 472 -5.31 -21.26 -16.64
C LEU A 472 -6.00 -20.70 -17.91
N ARG A 473 -6.98 -21.43 -18.48
CA ARG A 473 -7.80 -20.91 -19.60
C ARG A 473 -8.58 -19.65 -19.26
N ARG A 474 -8.90 -19.42 -17.98
CA ARG A 474 -9.68 -18.28 -17.50
C ARG A 474 -8.82 -17.05 -17.18
N LEU A 475 -7.50 -17.20 -17.15
CA LEU A 475 -6.56 -16.13 -16.82
C LEU A 475 -6.24 -15.28 -18.07
N GLY A 476 -6.26 -13.95 -17.93
CA GLY A 476 -5.83 -13.03 -18.99
C GLY A 476 -4.31 -12.92 -19.11
N LEU A 477 -3.80 -12.48 -20.28
CA LEU A 477 -2.35 -12.29 -20.51
C LEU A 477 -1.73 -11.31 -19.50
N GLY A 478 -2.36 -10.14 -19.29
CA GLY A 478 -1.85 -9.14 -18.35
C GLY A 478 -1.83 -9.62 -16.90
N GLU A 479 -2.82 -10.41 -16.50
CA GLU A 479 -2.87 -11.02 -15.16
C GLU A 479 -1.79 -12.09 -14.98
N ALA A 480 -1.55 -12.92 -16.00
CA ALA A 480 -0.49 -13.92 -15.99
C ALA A 480 0.90 -13.27 -15.91
N THR A 481 1.14 -12.19 -16.65
CA THR A 481 2.38 -11.39 -16.56
C THR A 481 2.60 -10.85 -15.14
N LEU A 482 1.55 -10.33 -14.50
CA LEU A 482 1.65 -9.79 -13.15
C LEU A 482 1.99 -10.87 -12.12
N VAL A 483 1.32 -12.03 -12.17
CA VAL A 483 1.64 -13.19 -11.31
C VAL A 483 3.09 -13.63 -11.47
N LEU A 484 3.57 -13.77 -12.71
CA LEU A 484 4.94 -14.18 -12.98
C LEU A 484 5.97 -13.10 -12.56
N LYS A 485 5.64 -11.82 -12.67
CA LYS A 485 6.49 -10.71 -12.19
C LYS A 485 6.67 -10.79 -10.68
N HIS A 486 5.61 -11.01 -9.93
CA HIS A 486 5.70 -11.18 -8.48
C HIS A 486 6.48 -12.43 -8.09
N CYS A 487 6.26 -13.56 -8.76
CA CYS A 487 7.05 -14.78 -8.55
C CYS A 487 8.55 -14.55 -8.86
N SER A 488 8.87 -13.76 -9.89
CA SER A 488 10.25 -13.42 -10.25
C SER A 488 10.94 -12.61 -9.15
N LEU A 489 10.28 -11.57 -8.63
CA LEU A 489 10.79 -10.76 -7.51
C LEU A 489 11.03 -11.60 -6.26
N TYR A 490 10.19 -12.61 -6.02
CA TYR A 490 10.37 -13.54 -4.91
C TYR A 490 11.60 -14.43 -5.12
N VAL A 491 11.78 -15.00 -6.31
CA VAL A 491 12.98 -15.80 -6.64
C VAL A 491 14.26 -14.97 -6.49
N GLU A 492 14.28 -13.73 -6.99
CA GLU A 492 15.44 -12.83 -6.84
C GLU A 492 15.76 -12.52 -5.38
N ARG A 493 14.74 -12.35 -4.54
CA ARG A 493 14.89 -12.06 -3.11
C ARG A 493 15.36 -13.29 -2.31
N VAL A 494 14.90 -14.49 -2.69
CA VAL A 494 15.15 -15.73 -1.94
C VAL A 494 16.45 -16.43 -2.37
N PHE A 495 16.69 -16.51 -3.68
CA PHE A 495 17.80 -17.27 -4.27
C PHE A 495 18.90 -16.35 -4.86
N GLY A 496 18.73 -15.03 -4.74
CA GLY A 496 19.68 -14.02 -5.20
C GLY A 496 19.71 -13.84 -6.72
N ARG A 497 20.43 -12.81 -7.20
CA ARG A 497 20.55 -12.45 -8.63
C ARG A 497 21.24 -13.51 -9.52
N ARG A 498 21.80 -14.57 -8.93
CA ARG A 498 22.51 -15.66 -9.65
C ARG A 498 21.63 -16.89 -9.92
N ALA A 499 20.42 -16.94 -9.37
CA ALA A 499 19.39 -17.92 -9.72
C ALA A 499 18.78 -17.51 -11.06
N ARG A 500 18.78 -18.38 -12.07
CA ARG A 500 18.40 -17.95 -13.42
C ARG A 500 16.94 -17.57 -13.55
N ASN A 501 16.76 -16.37 -14.07
CA ASN A 501 15.56 -15.59 -14.31
C ASN A 501 14.60 -16.16 -15.37
N PHE A 502 14.37 -17.48 -15.47
CA PHE A 502 13.43 -18.01 -16.47
C PHE A 502 12.02 -17.39 -16.33
N PRO A 503 11.42 -17.28 -15.13
CA PRO A 503 10.20 -16.49 -14.93
C PRO A 503 10.32 -15.02 -15.35
N ALA A 504 11.46 -14.36 -15.11
CA ALA A 504 11.64 -12.94 -15.46
C ALA A 504 11.83 -12.74 -16.98
N MET A 505 12.49 -13.68 -17.66
CA MET A 505 12.60 -13.73 -19.12
C MET A 505 11.26 -14.06 -19.77
N VAL A 506 10.44 -14.90 -19.13
CA VAL A 506 9.05 -15.15 -19.54
C VAL A 506 8.20 -13.88 -19.37
N VAL A 507 8.37 -13.13 -18.28
CA VAL A 507 7.73 -11.82 -18.11
C VAL A 507 8.15 -10.88 -19.23
N GLY A 508 9.45 -10.80 -19.55
CA GLY A 508 9.93 -10.05 -20.72
C GLY A 508 9.25 -10.50 -22.02
N TYR A 509 9.21 -11.80 -22.30
CA TYR A 509 8.53 -12.33 -23.50
C TYR A 509 7.02 -12.04 -23.54
N LEU A 510 6.30 -12.24 -22.43
CA LEU A 510 4.85 -12.00 -22.33
C LEU A 510 4.51 -10.51 -22.32
N SER A 511 5.44 -9.66 -21.87
CA SER A 511 5.36 -8.20 -21.93
C SER A 511 5.79 -7.62 -23.27
N GLY A 512 6.40 -8.42 -24.16
CA GLY A 512 6.85 -7.99 -25.50
C GLY A 512 8.33 -7.65 -25.64
N GLU A 513 9.09 -7.68 -24.54
CA GLU A 513 10.49 -7.22 -24.43
C GLU A 513 11.55 -8.21 -24.99
N GLY A 514 11.20 -9.32 -25.66
CA GLY A 514 12.20 -10.28 -26.16
C GLY A 514 11.71 -11.47 -26.98
N GLY A 515 12.63 -12.10 -27.73
CA GLY A 515 12.41 -13.30 -28.55
C GLY A 515 12.28 -14.60 -27.73
N PRO A 516 11.85 -15.72 -28.34
CA PRO A 516 11.59 -16.98 -27.62
C PRO A 516 12.87 -17.58 -27.01
N PRO A 517 12.82 -18.09 -25.76
CA PRO A 517 14.01 -18.57 -25.06
C PRO A 517 14.50 -19.94 -25.54
N ASP A 518 15.83 -20.13 -25.62
CA ASP A 518 16.49 -21.40 -25.93
C ASP A 518 16.91 -22.12 -24.62
N PRO A 519 16.51 -23.39 -24.35
CA PRO A 519 16.65 -24.02 -23.03
C PRO A 519 18.08 -24.47 -22.65
N GLY A 520 19.10 -24.24 -23.49
CA GLY A 520 20.40 -24.93 -23.37
C GLY A 520 21.54 -24.17 -22.67
N GLU A 521 21.52 -22.85 -22.57
CA GLU A 521 22.76 -22.08 -22.35
C GLU A 521 22.97 -21.56 -20.92
N SER A 522 22.72 -22.41 -19.92
CA SER A 522 22.53 -21.91 -18.57
C SER A 522 23.12 -22.76 -17.43
N GLY A 523 24.41 -22.54 -17.06
CA GLY A 523 25.05 -22.95 -15.77
C GLY A 523 24.98 -21.93 -14.60
N GLY A 524 24.15 -22.19 -13.59
CA GLY A 524 23.85 -21.31 -12.43
C GLY A 524 23.08 -22.11 -11.34
N VAL A 525 22.96 -21.58 -10.12
CA VAL A 525 22.40 -22.29 -8.94
C VAL A 525 21.02 -22.92 -9.27
N PRO A 526 20.80 -24.22 -8.98
CA PRO A 526 19.55 -24.90 -9.37
C PRO A 526 18.37 -24.35 -8.57
N VAL A 527 17.45 -23.66 -9.26
CA VAL A 527 16.14 -23.28 -8.72
C VAL A 527 15.24 -24.52 -8.69
N PRO A 528 14.36 -24.69 -7.69
CA PRO A 528 13.41 -25.80 -7.69
C PRO A 528 12.61 -25.89 -8.99
N ARG A 529 12.52 -27.11 -9.54
CA ARG A 529 11.93 -27.45 -10.85
C ARG A 529 10.57 -26.77 -11.17
N PRO A 530 9.63 -26.62 -10.22
CA PRO A 530 8.33 -26.01 -10.54
C PRO A 530 8.41 -24.51 -10.91
N PHE A 531 9.44 -23.78 -10.46
CA PHE A 531 9.66 -22.39 -10.88
C PHE A 531 10.07 -22.26 -12.35
N ALA A 532 10.53 -23.34 -12.99
CA ALA A 532 10.82 -23.35 -14.43
C ALA A 532 9.62 -23.87 -15.26
N GLU A 533 8.89 -24.86 -14.77
CA GLU A 533 7.80 -25.50 -15.51
C GLU A 533 6.54 -24.62 -15.63
N VAL A 534 6.16 -23.90 -14.58
CA VAL A 534 4.95 -23.07 -14.57
C VAL A 534 5.03 -21.93 -15.59
N PRO A 535 6.09 -21.10 -15.64
CA PRO A 535 6.23 -20.09 -16.69
C PRO A 535 6.21 -20.68 -18.10
N GLN A 536 6.77 -21.88 -18.31
CA GLN A 536 6.75 -22.56 -19.61
C GLN A 536 5.33 -22.96 -20.02
N LYS A 537 4.51 -23.47 -19.09
CA LYS A 537 3.09 -23.79 -19.34
C LYS A 537 2.30 -22.53 -19.68
N VAL A 538 2.53 -21.43 -18.95
CA VAL A 538 1.92 -20.12 -19.22
C VAL A 538 2.31 -19.62 -20.61
N LEU A 539 3.60 -19.65 -20.97
CA LEU A 539 4.08 -19.29 -22.31
C LEU A 539 3.38 -20.07 -23.42
N ARG A 540 3.33 -21.40 -23.31
CA ARG A 540 2.69 -22.26 -24.32
C ARG A 540 1.21 -21.92 -24.55
N ARG A 541 0.50 -21.46 -23.52
CA ARG A 541 -0.90 -21.04 -23.61
C ARG A 541 -1.09 -19.71 -24.33
N PHE A 542 -0.14 -18.79 -24.20
CA PHE A 542 -0.21 -17.45 -24.77
C PHE A 542 0.61 -17.29 -26.06
N GLN A 543 1.33 -18.33 -26.50
CA GLN A 543 1.94 -18.38 -27.82
C GLN A 543 0.89 -18.29 -28.94
N PRO A 544 1.12 -17.47 -29.99
CA PRO A 544 0.28 -17.46 -31.17
C PRO A 544 0.40 -18.81 -31.89
N GLY A 545 -0.63 -19.65 -31.78
CA GLY A 545 -0.71 -21.00 -32.36
C GLY A 545 -0.79 -22.17 -31.37
N GLY A 546 -0.79 -21.93 -30.06
CA GLY A 546 -0.82 -22.97 -29.02
C GLY A 546 -2.16 -23.69 -28.85
N VAL A 547 -2.52 -24.56 -29.79
CA VAL A 547 -3.38 -25.72 -29.50
C VAL A 547 -2.46 -26.76 -28.86
N GLY A 548 -2.70 -27.11 -27.59
CA GLY A 548 -1.99 -28.23 -26.95
C GLY A 548 -2.15 -29.53 -27.75
N PRO A 549 -1.32 -30.57 -27.50
CA PRO A 549 -1.24 -31.79 -28.32
C PRO A 549 -2.45 -32.74 -28.18
N ALA A 550 -3.68 -32.21 -28.21
CA ALA A 550 -4.92 -32.99 -28.18
C ALA A 550 -5.71 -32.94 -29.50
N VAL A 551 -5.19 -32.28 -30.54
CA VAL A 551 -5.85 -32.20 -31.88
C VAL A 551 -5.03 -32.87 -32.98
N LEU A 552 -3.83 -33.40 -32.70
CA LEU A 552 -3.02 -34.12 -33.68
C LEU A 552 -3.30 -35.64 -33.75
N ASP A 553 -4.11 -36.20 -32.87
CA ASP A 553 -4.56 -37.61 -32.97
C ASP A 553 -5.87 -37.78 -33.77
N ALA A 554 -6.44 -36.70 -34.32
CA ALA A 554 -7.65 -36.77 -35.15
C ALA A 554 -7.40 -36.66 -36.67
N TYR A 555 -6.16 -36.42 -37.11
CA TYR A 555 -5.80 -36.36 -38.53
C TYR A 555 -4.50 -37.11 -38.83
N GLY A 556 -4.45 -38.36 -38.40
CA GLY A 556 -3.54 -39.35 -38.95
C GLY A 556 -4.16 -40.04 -40.16
N GLN A 557 -4.21 -39.38 -41.33
CA GLN A 557 -4.32 -40.05 -42.64
C GLN A 557 -3.96 -39.11 -43.80
N ASP A 558 -2.76 -39.37 -44.34
CA ASP A 558 -2.27 -39.17 -45.71
C ASP A 558 -2.11 -37.73 -46.29
N PRO A 559 -0.88 -37.16 -46.32
CA PRO A 559 -0.59 -35.85 -46.90
C PRO A 559 -0.34 -35.89 -48.43
N ALA A 560 -1.22 -36.54 -49.21
CA ALA A 560 -1.03 -36.70 -50.66
C ALA A 560 -2.25 -36.31 -51.55
N ALA A 561 -3.34 -35.77 -50.99
CA ALA A 561 -4.54 -35.50 -51.79
C ALA A 561 -5.26 -34.19 -51.44
N VAL A 562 -4.61 -33.03 -51.61
CA VAL A 562 -5.34 -31.79 -51.91
C VAL A 562 -4.54 -30.97 -52.94
N ALA A 563 -4.94 -31.08 -54.19
CA ALA A 563 -4.48 -30.21 -55.26
C ALA A 563 -4.90 -28.76 -54.99
N VAL A 564 -3.92 -27.87 -54.83
CA VAL A 564 -4.14 -26.42 -54.95
C VAL A 564 -4.22 -26.12 -56.46
N PRO A 565 -5.31 -25.54 -56.98
CA PRO A 565 -5.34 -25.13 -58.37
C PRO A 565 -4.44 -23.92 -58.56
N SER A 566 -3.35 -24.14 -59.29
CA SER A 566 -2.56 -23.08 -59.91
C SER A 566 -3.41 -22.42 -61.01
N GLY A 567 -3.71 -21.13 -60.87
CA GLY A 567 -4.37 -20.33 -61.89
C GLY A 567 -4.04 -18.85 -61.71
N GLY A 568 -3.17 -18.32 -62.55
CA GLY A 568 -2.77 -16.91 -62.52
C GLY A 568 -3.80 -15.99 -63.18
N VAL A 569 -4.12 -14.87 -62.50
CA VAL A 569 -4.52 -13.56 -63.06
C VAL A 569 -4.10 -12.47 -62.00
N PRO A 570 -3.69 -11.25 -62.39
CA PRO A 570 -2.72 -10.41 -61.66
C PRO A 570 -3.30 -9.40 -60.64
N PHE A 571 -2.44 -8.93 -59.74
CA PHE A 571 -2.48 -7.66 -58.98
C PHE A 571 -3.86 -7.16 -58.47
N GLY A 572 -4.22 -7.49 -57.23
CA GLY A 572 -5.38 -6.87 -56.55
C GLY A 572 -5.48 -7.05 -55.02
N HIS A 573 -4.59 -7.82 -54.38
CA HIS A 573 -4.75 -8.18 -52.96
C HIS A 573 -4.34 -7.05 -52.00
N GLN A 574 -3.24 -6.33 -52.27
CA GLN A 574 -2.75 -5.26 -51.37
C GLN A 574 -3.68 -4.04 -51.29
N GLY A 575 -4.25 -3.59 -52.42
CA GLY A 575 -5.17 -2.44 -52.44
C GLY A 575 -6.41 -2.67 -51.58
N ARG A 576 -6.98 -3.90 -51.67
CA ARG A 576 -8.08 -4.32 -50.80
C ARG A 576 -7.68 -4.43 -49.34
N VAL A 577 -6.46 -4.87 -49.03
CA VAL A 577 -5.97 -4.94 -47.64
C VAL A 577 -5.87 -3.54 -47.02
N VAL A 578 -5.31 -2.57 -47.74
CA VAL A 578 -5.20 -1.18 -47.28
C VAL A 578 -6.59 -0.55 -47.10
N GLU A 579 -7.50 -0.75 -48.05
CA GLU A 579 -8.88 -0.25 -47.96
C GLU A 579 -9.66 -0.87 -46.80
N THR A 580 -9.58 -2.20 -46.64
CA THR A 580 -10.21 -2.92 -45.51
C THR A 580 -9.63 -2.46 -44.17
N ALA A 581 -8.32 -2.21 -44.09
CA ALA A 581 -7.69 -1.71 -42.87
C ALA A 581 -8.12 -0.27 -42.56
N ARG A 582 -8.30 0.61 -43.56
CA ARG A 582 -8.85 1.96 -43.37
C ARG A 582 -10.28 1.92 -42.84
N GLU A 583 -11.13 1.07 -43.39
CA GLU A 583 -12.51 0.91 -42.90
C GLU A 583 -12.57 0.41 -41.46
N ARG A 584 -11.60 -0.42 -41.05
CA ARG A 584 -11.48 -0.89 -39.67
C ARG A 584 -10.98 0.20 -38.73
N LEU A 585 -9.99 0.98 -39.16
CA LEU A 585 -9.50 2.14 -38.41
C LEU A 585 -10.61 3.20 -38.24
N ALA A 586 -11.38 3.49 -39.29
CA ALA A 586 -12.54 4.38 -39.22
C ALA A 586 -13.59 3.89 -38.21
N ARG A 587 -13.94 2.59 -38.24
CA ARG A 587 -14.85 1.99 -37.24
C ARG A 587 -14.31 2.06 -35.82
N PHE A 588 -13.00 1.92 -35.63
CA PHE A 588 -12.37 2.14 -34.33
C PHE A 588 -12.55 3.58 -33.86
N HIS A 589 -12.34 4.58 -34.71
CA HIS A 589 -12.54 5.98 -34.33
C HIS A 589 -14.01 6.29 -33.99
N GLU A 590 -14.97 5.67 -34.68
CA GLU A 590 -16.41 5.82 -34.39
C GLU A 590 -16.87 5.10 -33.11
N ARG A 591 -16.44 3.84 -32.90
CA ARG A 591 -17.02 2.94 -31.89
C ARG A 591 -16.09 2.64 -30.72
N ARG A 592 -14.84 3.10 -30.78
CA ARG A 592 -13.75 2.79 -29.83
C ARG A 592 -13.54 1.28 -29.59
N THR A 593 -13.78 0.47 -30.63
CA THR A 593 -13.63 -0.99 -30.59
C THR A 593 -12.17 -1.41 -30.85
N ILE A 594 -11.42 -1.68 -29.79
CA ILE A 594 -10.00 -2.13 -29.85
C ILE A 594 -9.81 -3.36 -30.78
N ARG A 595 -10.83 -4.22 -30.89
CA ARG A 595 -10.81 -5.37 -31.80
C ARG A 595 -10.63 -4.99 -33.27
N ASP A 596 -11.33 -3.96 -33.76
CA ASP A 596 -11.22 -3.53 -35.15
C ASP A 596 -9.82 -3.02 -35.47
N LEU A 597 -9.20 -2.34 -34.49
CA LEU A 597 -7.82 -1.86 -34.58
C LEU A 597 -6.80 -3.00 -34.66
N TRP A 598 -6.95 -4.04 -33.83
CA TRP A 598 -6.11 -5.24 -33.91
C TRP A 598 -6.28 -6.00 -35.22
N GLU A 599 -7.51 -6.10 -35.73
CA GLU A 599 -7.78 -6.72 -37.03
C GLU A 599 -7.11 -5.93 -38.16
N ALA A 600 -7.11 -4.59 -38.12
CA ALA A 600 -6.41 -3.73 -39.08
C ALA A 600 -4.89 -3.94 -39.05
N ILE A 601 -4.27 -3.91 -37.87
CA ILE A 601 -2.82 -4.13 -37.70
C ILE A 601 -2.42 -5.52 -38.20
N ARG A 602 -3.20 -6.56 -37.87
CA ARG A 602 -2.95 -7.92 -38.34
C ARG A 602 -2.97 -8.00 -39.87
N LEU A 603 -3.97 -7.40 -40.51
CA LEU A 603 -4.10 -7.39 -41.97
C LEU A 603 -2.89 -6.70 -42.63
N LEU A 604 -2.48 -5.55 -42.11
CA LEU A 604 -1.36 -4.78 -42.65
C LEU A 604 -0.02 -5.50 -42.47
N ARG A 605 0.23 -6.17 -41.33
CA ARG A 605 1.44 -6.98 -41.11
C ARG A 605 1.53 -8.21 -42.03
N THR A 606 0.39 -8.74 -42.48
CA THR A 606 0.37 -9.90 -43.39
C THR A 606 0.49 -9.54 -44.87
N ALA A 607 0.42 -8.26 -45.21
CA ALA A 607 0.55 -7.82 -46.60
C ALA A 607 2.04 -7.83 -47.02
N PRO A 608 2.35 -8.26 -48.26
CA PRO A 608 3.73 -8.28 -48.72
C PRO A 608 4.30 -6.87 -48.77
N ASP A 609 5.49 -6.68 -48.21
CA ASP A 609 6.22 -5.41 -48.21
C ASP A 609 7.32 -5.50 -49.30
N ASP A 610 7.15 -4.76 -50.41
CA ASP A 610 8.08 -4.77 -51.55
C ASP A 610 8.57 -3.34 -51.85
N GLU A 611 9.80 -3.03 -51.44
CA GLU A 611 10.40 -1.71 -51.66
C GLU A 611 10.60 -1.36 -53.14
N ARG A 612 10.55 -2.35 -54.05
CA ARG A 612 10.60 -2.12 -55.50
C ARG A 612 9.31 -1.51 -56.05
N GLN A 613 8.24 -1.47 -55.25
CA GLN A 613 6.94 -0.88 -55.59
C GLN A 613 6.54 0.24 -54.61
N PRO A 614 7.28 1.36 -54.56
CA PRO A 614 7.12 2.41 -53.53
C PRO A 614 5.71 3.04 -53.51
N ALA A 615 5.05 3.14 -54.67
CA ALA A 615 3.68 3.66 -54.78
C ALA A 615 2.63 2.83 -54.01
N ARG A 616 2.92 1.58 -53.67
CA ARG A 616 2.03 0.71 -52.87
C ARG A 616 2.54 0.53 -51.44
N THR A 617 3.85 0.45 -51.28
CA THR A 617 4.50 0.20 -50.00
C THR A 617 4.44 1.40 -49.05
N VAL A 618 4.59 2.63 -49.57
CA VAL A 618 4.49 3.85 -48.73
C VAL A 618 3.11 3.97 -48.08
N PRO A 619 1.96 3.94 -48.81
CA PRO A 619 0.63 3.97 -48.18
C PRO A 619 0.37 2.87 -47.16
N LEU A 620 0.92 1.67 -47.38
CA LEU A 620 0.76 0.52 -46.48
C LEU A 620 1.51 0.75 -45.16
N ARG A 621 2.80 1.13 -45.22
CA ARG A 621 3.61 1.43 -44.03
C ARG A 621 3.03 2.64 -43.27
N THR A 622 2.61 3.68 -43.98
CA THR A 622 1.96 4.86 -43.37
C THR A 622 0.70 4.47 -42.61
N LEU A 623 -0.19 3.66 -43.20
CA LEU A 623 -1.42 3.23 -42.52
C LEU A 623 -1.15 2.29 -41.33
N LEU A 624 -0.12 1.44 -41.42
CA LEU A 624 0.32 0.61 -40.30
C LEU A 624 0.79 1.47 -39.12
N ALA A 625 1.60 2.49 -39.39
CA ALA A 625 2.04 3.44 -38.38
C ALA A 625 0.85 4.21 -37.76
N GLU A 626 -0.13 4.65 -38.56
CA GLU A 626 -1.37 5.28 -38.06
C GLU A 626 -2.15 4.35 -37.11
N CYS A 627 -2.26 3.05 -37.45
CA CYS A 627 -2.95 2.08 -36.61
C CYS A 627 -2.19 1.79 -35.31
N LEU A 628 -0.86 1.69 -35.35
CA LEU A 628 -0.02 1.50 -34.17
C LEU A 628 -0.07 2.71 -33.23
N LEU A 629 -0.06 3.93 -33.78
CA LEU A 629 -0.25 5.17 -33.04
C LEU A 629 -1.61 5.18 -32.33
N SER A 630 -2.68 4.85 -33.07
CA SER A 630 -4.04 4.76 -32.51
C SER A 630 -4.17 3.68 -31.41
N LEU A 631 -3.38 2.61 -31.50
CA LEU A 631 -3.37 1.54 -30.49
C LEU A 631 -2.68 2.00 -29.21
N TRP A 632 -1.57 2.73 -29.36
CA TRP A 632 -0.88 3.35 -28.24
C TRP A 632 -1.80 4.33 -27.50
N GLU A 633 -2.47 5.24 -28.22
CA GLU A 633 -3.43 6.20 -27.63
C GLU A 633 -4.56 5.49 -26.85
N ALA A 634 -4.97 4.30 -27.28
CA ALA A 634 -6.07 3.56 -26.66
C ALA A 634 -5.67 2.74 -25.42
N ARG A 635 -4.41 2.31 -25.29
CA ARG A 635 -4.00 1.36 -24.23
C ARG A 635 -2.74 1.73 -23.45
N GLN A 636 -1.95 2.72 -23.88
CA GLN A 636 -0.71 3.12 -23.22
C GLN A 636 0.25 1.94 -23.01
N GLY A 637 0.52 1.14 -24.06
CA GLY A 637 1.45 0.00 -24.00
C GLY A 637 2.85 0.35 -24.50
N ASP A 638 3.88 -0.21 -23.85
CA ASP A 638 5.28 0.25 -23.95
C ASP A 638 5.95 0.05 -25.33
N ASP A 639 5.55 -0.96 -26.13
CA ASP A 639 6.24 -1.30 -27.40
C ASP A 639 5.64 -0.69 -28.68
N ALA A 640 4.37 -0.26 -28.64
CA ALA A 640 3.67 0.29 -29.80
C ALA A 640 4.31 1.55 -30.42
N PRO A 641 4.82 2.54 -29.65
CA PRO A 641 5.40 3.76 -30.24
C PRO A 641 6.74 3.49 -30.95
N ALA A 642 7.55 2.54 -30.46
CA ALA A 642 8.82 2.21 -31.09
C ALA A 642 8.64 1.51 -32.46
N GLU A 643 7.64 0.64 -32.60
CA GLU A 643 7.30 0.04 -33.90
C GLU A 643 6.67 1.06 -34.84
N ALA A 644 5.79 1.93 -34.33
CA ALA A 644 5.21 3.02 -35.11
C ALA A 644 6.31 3.95 -35.67
N GLU A 645 7.32 4.30 -34.86
CA GLU A 645 8.44 5.17 -35.26
C GLU A 645 9.24 4.54 -36.40
N ARG A 646 9.68 3.29 -36.24
CA ARG A 646 10.44 2.58 -37.28
C ARG A 646 9.65 2.49 -38.59
N THR A 647 8.35 2.20 -38.49
CA THR A 647 7.48 2.05 -39.66
C THR A 647 7.24 3.38 -40.37
N ALA A 648 6.94 4.45 -39.62
CA ALA A 648 6.70 5.78 -40.16
C ALA A 648 7.96 6.38 -40.78
N ARG A 649 9.12 6.24 -40.10
CA ARG A 649 10.41 6.72 -40.61
C ARG A 649 10.77 6.03 -41.92
N SER A 650 10.61 4.70 -41.97
CA SER A 650 10.83 3.93 -43.19
C SER A 650 9.90 4.34 -44.34
N ALA A 651 8.64 4.67 -44.06
CA ALA A 651 7.69 5.15 -45.07
C ALA A 651 8.11 6.50 -45.66
N ALA A 652 8.49 7.46 -44.81
CA ALA A 652 8.94 8.79 -45.20
C ALA A 652 10.26 8.75 -45.99
N GLU A 653 11.25 7.98 -45.54
CA GLU A 653 12.53 7.79 -46.23
C GLU A 653 12.37 7.12 -47.61
N LEU A 654 11.44 6.17 -47.72
CA LEU A 654 11.11 5.55 -49.00
C LEU A 654 10.39 6.56 -49.92
N ALA A 655 9.50 7.39 -49.38
CA ALA A 655 8.81 8.43 -50.12
C ALA A 655 9.76 9.51 -50.65
N ASP A 656 10.78 9.90 -49.90
CA ASP A 656 11.77 10.90 -50.34
C ASP A 656 12.73 10.35 -51.41
N ARG A 657 13.06 9.06 -51.36
CA ARG A 657 13.95 8.41 -52.34
C ARG A 657 13.25 7.99 -53.63
N ALA A 658 11.94 7.79 -53.58
CA ALA A 658 11.14 7.31 -54.71
C ALA A 658 10.23 8.41 -55.29
N ALA A 659 9.95 8.35 -56.60
CA ALA A 659 9.01 9.26 -57.25
C ALA A 659 7.55 8.85 -56.96
N VAL A 660 7.08 9.05 -55.73
CA VAL A 660 5.67 8.87 -55.32
C VAL A 660 4.90 10.20 -55.40
N PRO A 661 3.56 10.19 -55.55
CA PRO A 661 2.78 11.43 -55.59
C PRO A 661 2.92 12.26 -54.31
N ASP A 662 2.93 13.59 -54.45
CA ASP A 662 3.13 14.53 -53.33
C ASP A 662 2.14 14.32 -52.19
N ALA A 663 0.86 14.02 -52.48
CA ALA A 663 -0.13 13.70 -51.44
C ALA A 663 0.23 12.45 -50.62
N VAL A 664 0.86 11.44 -51.25
CA VAL A 664 1.28 10.20 -50.59
C VAL A 664 2.54 10.44 -49.75
N ALA A 665 3.51 11.18 -50.30
CA ALA A 665 4.71 11.58 -49.55
C ALA A 665 4.38 12.49 -48.38
N GLY A 666 3.54 13.51 -48.61
CA GLY A 666 3.08 14.45 -47.60
C GLY A 666 2.37 13.76 -46.44
N ARG A 667 1.50 12.77 -46.73
CA ARG A 667 0.83 12.00 -45.68
C ARG A 667 1.80 11.10 -44.89
N ALA A 668 2.82 10.52 -45.54
CA ALA A 668 3.85 9.76 -44.81
C ALA A 668 4.62 10.66 -43.82
N HIS A 669 4.98 11.88 -44.24
CA HIS A 669 5.64 12.87 -43.40
C HIS A 669 4.73 13.41 -42.28
N LEU A 670 3.43 13.58 -42.53
CA LEU A 670 2.43 13.93 -41.50
C LEU A 670 2.39 12.87 -40.39
N VAL A 671 2.30 11.60 -40.76
CA VAL A 671 2.24 10.49 -39.79
C VAL A 671 3.55 10.34 -39.03
N LEU A 672 4.70 10.50 -39.71
CA LEU A 672 6.00 10.54 -39.06
C LEU A 672 6.06 11.65 -38.00
N GLY A 673 5.61 12.86 -38.33
CA GLY A 673 5.55 13.98 -37.39
C GLY A 673 4.71 13.67 -36.15
N ARG A 674 3.53 13.08 -36.33
CA ARG A 674 2.65 12.67 -35.21
C ARG A 674 3.29 11.59 -34.33
N VAL A 675 3.93 10.59 -34.94
CA VAL A 675 4.60 9.51 -34.20
C VAL A 675 5.80 10.05 -33.43
N LEU A 676 6.63 10.91 -34.04
CA LEU A 676 7.79 11.50 -33.36
C LEU A 676 7.39 12.42 -32.20
N ARG A 677 6.28 13.14 -32.31
CA ARG A 677 5.68 13.88 -31.19
C ARG A 677 5.34 12.95 -30.02
N VAL A 678 4.70 11.81 -30.29
CA VAL A 678 4.39 10.81 -29.25
C VAL A 678 5.67 10.21 -28.65
N VAL A 679 6.67 9.89 -29.46
CA VAL A 679 7.98 9.39 -28.98
C VAL A 679 8.67 10.42 -28.09
N ALA A 680 8.54 11.72 -28.39
CA ALA A 680 9.05 12.77 -27.52
C ALA A 680 8.34 12.79 -26.16
N GLY A 681 7.03 12.60 -26.13
CA GLY A 681 6.24 12.51 -24.89
C GLY A 681 6.58 11.29 -24.01
N GLN A 682 7.16 10.23 -24.58
CA GLN A 682 7.65 9.06 -23.84
C GLN A 682 9.04 9.27 -23.21
N SER A 683 9.79 10.25 -23.70
CA SER A 683 11.10 10.57 -23.15
C SER A 683 10.96 11.39 -21.87
N PRO A 684 11.90 11.30 -20.91
CA PRO A 684 11.85 12.14 -19.71
C PRO A 684 11.71 13.63 -20.09
N PRO A 685 10.87 14.40 -19.38
CA PRO A 685 10.69 15.81 -19.67
C PRO A 685 12.04 16.53 -19.59
N HIS A 686 12.30 17.46 -20.52
CA HIS A 686 13.58 18.19 -20.65
C HIS A 686 14.80 17.33 -21.05
N SER A 687 14.59 16.09 -21.53
CA SER A 687 15.69 15.28 -22.08
C SER A 687 16.12 15.75 -23.48
N ALA A 688 17.41 15.57 -23.78
CA ALA A 688 17.94 15.80 -25.12
C ALA A 688 17.27 14.90 -26.19
N GLY A 689 16.78 13.73 -25.78
CA GLY A 689 16.00 12.82 -26.63
C GLY A 689 14.66 13.42 -27.04
N ALA A 690 13.89 13.96 -26.09
CA ALA A 690 12.62 14.64 -26.37
C ALA A 690 12.80 15.85 -27.30
N ALA A 691 13.80 16.69 -27.03
CA ALA A 691 14.10 17.86 -27.85
C ALA A 691 14.48 17.48 -29.29
N ARG A 692 15.27 16.41 -29.46
CA ARG A 692 15.64 15.90 -30.79
C ARG A 692 14.43 15.35 -31.55
N ALA A 693 13.61 14.53 -30.90
CA ALA A 693 12.41 13.94 -31.52
C ALA A 693 11.43 15.02 -31.98
N LEU A 694 11.22 16.09 -31.19
CA LEU A 694 10.37 17.21 -31.59
C LEU A 694 10.96 18.05 -32.72
N ALA A 695 12.29 18.23 -32.77
CA ALA A 695 12.93 18.90 -33.90
C ALA A 695 12.82 18.09 -35.20
N GLU A 696 12.95 16.76 -35.11
CA GLU A 696 12.69 15.86 -36.25
C GLU A 696 11.21 15.89 -36.67
N ALA A 697 10.27 15.96 -35.71
CA ALA A 697 8.84 16.08 -35.97
C ALA A 697 8.50 17.38 -36.70
N ASP A 698 9.06 18.51 -36.26
CA ASP A 698 8.90 19.83 -36.88
C ASP A 698 9.36 19.84 -38.35
N ALA A 699 10.53 19.25 -38.63
CA ALA A 699 11.06 19.13 -39.98
C ALA A 699 10.18 18.25 -40.88
N ALA A 700 9.69 17.11 -40.36
CA ALA A 700 8.80 16.22 -41.09
C ALA A 700 7.46 16.91 -41.39
N LEU A 701 6.86 17.59 -40.43
CA LEU A 701 5.58 18.27 -40.64
C LEU A 701 5.69 19.49 -41.56
N THR A 702 6.79 20.27 -41.49
CA THR A 702 7.05 21.36 -42.44
C THR A 702 7.15 20.82 -43.87
N ARG A 703 7.80 19.67 -44.05
CA ARG A 703 7.86 18.98 -45.34
C ARG A 703 6.48 18.49 -45.80
N ALA A 704 5.68 17.97 -44.88
CA ALA A 704 4.29 17.59 -45.16
C ALA A 704 3.46 18.80 -45.62
N GLU A 705 3.59 19.96 -44.98
CA GLU A 705 2.87 21.18 -45.34
C GLU A 705 3.13 21.58 -46.80
N HIS A 706 4.39 21.57 -47.24
CA HIS A 706 4.76 21.90 -48.63
C HIS A 706 4.18 20.91 -49.65
N LEU A 707 4.11 19.62 -49.31
CA LEU A 707 3.64 18.56 -50.21
C LEU A 707 2.10 18.44 -50.24
N LEU A 708 1.41 18.90 -49.19
CA LEU A 708 -0.04 18.74 -49.02
C LEU A 708 -0.87 19.93 -49.52
N LEU A 709 -0.28 20.88 -50.26
CA LEU A 709 -1.00 22.05 -50.80
C LEU A 709 -2.25 21.69 -51.64
N GLY A 710 -2.25 20.51 -52.28
CA GLY A 710 -3.39 19.99 -53.05
C GLY A 710 -4.40 19.15 -52.25
N ALA A 711 -4.19 18.94 -50.96
CA ALA A 711 -4.99 18.10 -50.07
C ALA A 711 -5.39 18.87 -48.79
N PRO A 712 -6.48 19.65 -48.81
CA PRO A 712 -6.77 20.65 -47.77
C PRO A 712 -6.98 20.07 -46.37
N ASP A 713 -7.59 18.89 -46.25
CA ASP A 713 -7.83 18.25 -44.96
C ASP A 713 -6.53 17.76 -44.30
N ASP A 714 -5.66 17.10 -45.09
CA ASP A 714 -4.36 16.62 -44.61
C ASP A 714 -3.40 17.81 -44.34
N LEU A 715 -3.51 18.91 -45.09
CA LEU A 715 -2.78 20.16 -44.85
C LEU A 715 -3.18 20.80 -43.52
N LEU A 716 -4.49 20.90 -43.25
CA LEU A 716 -4.99 21.40 -41.97
C LEU A 716 -4.50 20.54 -40.80
N ALA A 717 -4.58 19.22 -40.97
CA ALA A 717 -4.06 18.25 -39.99
C ALA A 717 -2.56 18.41 -39.72
N ALA A 718 -1.76 18.71 -40.75
CA ALA A 718 -0.32 18.99 -40.62
C ALA A 718 -0.06 20.29 -39.85
N ARG A 719 -0.77 21.37 -40.19
CA ARG A 719 -0.65 22.68 -39.51
C ARG A 719 -1.06 22.60 -38.04
N MET A 720 -2.16 21.91 -37.72
CA MET A 720 -2.57 21.69 -36.33
C MET A 720 -1.49 20.93 -35.54
N CYS A 721 -0.89 19.89 -36.14
CA CYS A 721 0.18 19.14 -35.50
C CYS A 721 1.48 19.97 -35.36
N LEU A 722 1.79 20.85 -36.31
CA LEU A 722 2.93 21.79 -36.23
C LEU A 722 2.77 22.73 -35.03
N VAL A 723 1.56 23.26 -34.82
CA VAL A 723 1.28 24.12 -33.66
C VAL A 723 1.52 23.38 -32.35
N ASP A 724 1.03 22.13 -32.24
CA ASP A 724 1.26 21.31 -31.06
C ASP A 724 2.76 21.05 -30.80
N VAL A 725 3.52 20.70 -31.86
CA VAL A 725 4.98 20.50 -31.77
C VAL A 725 5.69 21.79 -31.38
N ALA A 726 5.29 22.94 -31.92
CA ALA A 726 5.86 24.23 -31.57
C ALA A 726 5.66 24.59 -30.09
N ARG A 727 4.47 24.30 -29.53
CA ARG A 727 4.17 24.49 -28.10
C ARG A 727 5.02 23.57 -27.21
N GLU A 728 5.13 22.30 -27.58
CA GLU A 728 5.94 21.33 -26.83
C GLU A 728 7.44 21.67 -26.89
N ARG A 729 7.92 22.17 -28.03
CA ARG A 729 9.30 22.66 -28.14
C ARG A 729 9.53 23.93 -27.32
N TYR A 730 8.59 24.87 -27.34
CA TYR A 730 8.66 26.06 -26.49
C TYR A 730 8.78 25.69 -25.00
N ALA A 731 8.00 24.71 -24.54
CA ALA A 731 8.10 24.23 -23.16
C ALA A 731 9.50 23.69 -22.79
N LEU A 732 10.28 23.20 -23.76
CA LEU A 732 11.65 22.71 -23.55
C LEU A 732 12.73 23.78 -23.73
N THR A 733 12.56 24.68 -24.70
CA THR A 733 13.61 25.63 -25.12
C THR A 733 13.41 27.05 -24.60
N GLY A 734 12.17 27.41 -24.24
CA GLY A 734 11.77 28.80 -23.98
C GLY A 734 11.81 29.70 -25.22
N ASP A 735 11.99 29.14 -26.43
CA ASP A 735 12.10 29.94 -27.66
C ASP A 735 10.73 30.40 -28.13
N ARG A 736 10.38 31.63 -27.74
CA ARG A 736 9.11 32.30 -28.09
C ARG A 736 8.88 32.43 -29.60
N HIS A 737 9.92 32.42 -30.44
CA HIS A 737 9.74 32.53 -31.89
C HIS A 737 8.91 31.37 -32.45
N LEU A 738 8.94 30.21 -31.78
CA LEU A 738 8.11 29.05 -32.11
C LEU A 738 6.63 29.33 -31.91
N LEU A 739 6.26 30.03 -30.83
CA LEU A 739 4.87 30.38 -30.55
C LEU A 739 4.34 31.44 -31.54
N TYR A 740 5.13 32.47 -31.85
CA TYR A 740 4.75 33.46 -32.87
C TYR A 740 4.63 32.84 -34.27
N GLY A 741 5.51 31.91 -34.63
CA GLY A 741 5.42 31.17 -35.89
C GLY A 741 4.16 30.32 -35.98
N ALA A 742 3.83 29.60 -34.89
CA ALA A 742 2.59 28.83 -34.79
C ALA A 742 1.34 29.72 -34.87
N GLN A 743 1.38 30.93 -34.28
CA GLN A 743 0.29 31.89 -34.35
C GLN A 743 0.07 32.35 -35.79
N ALA A 744 1.14 32.75 -36.49
CA ALA A 744 1.06 33.18 -37.88
C ALA A 744 0.50 32.07 -38.80
N LEU A 745 0.87 30.81 -38.56
CA LEU A 745 0.30 29.67 -39.29
C LEU A 745 -1.22 29.53 -39.10
N LEU A 746 -1.71 29.70 -37.87
CA LEU A 746 -3.15 29.64 -37.58
C LEU A 746 -3.90 30.85 -38.12
N ASP A 747 -3.31 32.04 -38.07
CA ASP A 747 -3.90 33.26 -38.63
C ASP A 747 -4.12 33.09 -40.14
N VAL A 748 -3.14 32.55 -40.87
CA VAL A 748 -3.29 32.22 -42.31
C VAL A 748 -4.41 31.21 -42.54
N VAL A 749 -4.54 30.18 -41.70
CA VAL A 749 -5.63 29.19 -41.80
C VAL A 749 -7.00 29.82 -41.59
N LEU A 750 -7.12 30.70 -40.60
CA LEU A 750 -8.39 31.35 -40.26
C LEU A 750 -8.79 32.42 -41.27
N GLU A 751 -7.82 33.19 -41.79
CA GLU A 751 -8.04 34.19 -42.84
C GLU A 751 -8.43 33.56 -44.18
N SER A 752 -7.89 32.38 -44.49
CA SER A 752 -8.20 31.62 -45.71
C SER A 752 -9.44 30.73 -45.57
N TRP A 753 -10.11 30.75 -44.41
CA TRP A 753 -11.28 29.90 -44.19
C TRP A 753 -12.47 30.33 -45.06
N PRO A 754 -13.18 29.40 -45.71
CA PRO A 754 -14.30 29.76 -46.59
C PRO A 754 -15.42 30.49 -45.81
N PRO A 755 -15.93 31.64 -46.30
CA PRO A 755 -16.96 32.41 -45.59
C PRO A 755 -18.30 31.68 -45.48
N ASP A 756 -18.61 30.81 -46.45
CA ASP A 756 -19.81 29.96 -46.45
C ASP A 756 -19.57 28.57 -45.80
N GLY A 757 -18.36 28.33 -45.27
CA GLY A 757 -17.96 27.08 -44.64
C GLY A 757 -18.47 26.94 -43.20
N PRO A 758 -18.48 25.72 -42.63
CA PRO A 758 -18.75 25.54 -41.21
C PRO A 758 -17.70 26.28 -40.38
N MET A 759 -18.11 26.84 -39.24
CA MET A 759 -17.23 27.56 -38.32
C MET A 759 -15.97 26.73 -37.97
N PRO A 760 -14.75 27.28 -38.08
CA PRO A 760 -13.50 26.56 -37.78
C PRO A 760 -13.26 26.39 -36.27
N ARG A 761 -14.12 25.61 -35.59
CA ARG A 761 -14.05 25.42 -34.13
C ARG A 761 -12.68 24.90 -33.67
N GLY A 762 -12.15 23.87 -34.33
CA GLY A 762 -10.85 23.28 -34.00
C GLY A 762 -9.68 24.28 -34.09
N PRO A 763 -9.46 24.93 -35.25
CA PRO A 763 -8.42 25.95 -35.40
C PRO A 763 -8.55 27.12 -34.41
N LEU A 764 -9.77 27.60 -34.14
CA LEU A 764 -9.99 28.66 -33.15
C LEU A 764 -9.66 28.22 -31.72
N SER A 765 -10.06 27.02 -31.30
CA SER A 765 -9.70 26.49 -29.98
C SER A 765 -8.18 26.35 -29.82
N VAL A 766 -7.49 25.87 -30.86
CA VAL A 766 -6.03 25.73 -30.83
C VAL A 766 -5.34 27.10 -30.81
N ARG A 767 -5.84 28.09 -31.56
CA ARG A 767 -5.30 29.46 -31.53
C ARG A 767 -5.52 30.11 -30.17
N GLY A 768 -6.71 29.97 -29.58
CA GLY A 768 -6.99 30.44 -28.23
C GLY A 768 -6.01 29.85 -27.19
N ALA A 769 -5.79 28.53 -27.22
CA ALA A 769 -4.84 27.89 -26.31
C ALA A 769 -3.39 28.37 -26.52
N LEU A 770 -3.00 28.65 -27.77
CA LEU A 770 -1.69 29.21 -28.11
C LEU A 770 -1.54 30.66 -27.61
N LEU A 771 -2.56 31.49 -27.81
CA LEU A 771 -2.60 32.89 -27.35
C LEU A 771 -2.57 32.96 -25.82
N SER A 772 -3.23 32.03 -25.13
CA SER A 772 -3.12 31.86 -23.68
C SER A 772 -1.68 31.57 -23.25
N ALA A 773 -0.98 30.65 -23.94
CA ALA A 773 0.44 30.38 -23.65
C ALA A 773 1.35 31.59 -23.92
N LEU A 774 1.09 32.37 -24.97
CA LEU A 774 1.79 33.64 -25.24
C LEU A 774 1.51 34.69 -24.16
N ALA A 775 0.29 34.74 -23.61
CA ALA A 775 -0.06 35.63 -22.50
C ALA A 775 0.68 35.25 -21.21
N GLU A 776 0.80 33.96 -20.91
CA GLU A 776 1.59 33.45 -19.79
C GLU A 776 3.08 33.80 -19.93
N ASP A 777 3.66 33.58 -21.11
CA ASP A 777 5.06 33.97 -21.42
C ASP A 777 5.28 35.47 -21.20
N ALA A 778 4.36 36.31 -21.70
CA ALA A 778 4.43 37.75 -21.53
C ALA A 778 4.30 38.18 -20.05
N THR A 779 3.48 37.47 -19.27
CA THR A 779 3.32 37.70 -17.83
C THR A 779 4.61 37.38 -17.06
N GLN A 780 5.27 36.27 -17.39
CA GLN A 780 6.56 35.90 -16.78
C GLN A 780 7.68 36.90 -17.07
N ARG A 781 7.56 37.68 -18.15
CA ARG A 781 8.50 38.74 -18.53
C ARG A 781 8.10 40.13 -18.04
N ASP A 782 7.08 40.24 -17.20
CA ASP A 782 6.50 41.50 -16.73
C ASP A 782 5.99 42.43 -17.87
N ALA A 783 5.63 41.86 -19.03
CA ALA A 783 5.11 42.59 -20.18
C ALA A 783 3.56 42.64 -20.15
N THR A 784 3.00 43.41 -19.22
CA THR A 784 1.57 43.38 -18.89
C THR A 784 0.64 43.74 -20.06
N ASP A 785 1.01 44.72 -20.88
CA ASP A 785 0.18 45.15 -22.01
C ASP A 785 0.14 44.09 -23.12
N GLU A 786 1.28 43.41 -23.34
CA GLU A 786 1.39 42.30 -24.29
C GLU A 786 0.59 41.08 -23.80
N ALA A 787 0.77 40.71 -22.53
CA ALA A 787 0.03 39.61 -21.90
C ALA A 787 -1.48 39.82 -21.99
N ARG A 788 -1.93 41.04 -21.68
CA ARG A 788 -3.35 41.41 -21.76
C ARG A 788 -3.87 41.38 -23.20
N ALA A 789 -3.10 41.83 -24.18
CA ALA A 789 -3.51 41.80 -25.58
C ALA A 789 -3.72 40.37 -26.08
N PHE A 790 -2.78 39.45 -25.80
CA PHE A 790 -2.94 38.04 -26.16
C PHE A 790 -4.09 37.37 -25.41
N ALA A 791 -4.25 37.64 -24.12
CA ALA A 791 -5.36 37.10 -23.35
C ALA A 791 -6.72 37.57 -23.91
N LEU A 792 -6.87 38.84 -24.30
CA LEU A 792 -8.10 39.34 -24.93
C LEU A 792 -8.40 38.69 -26.28
N GLN A 793 -7.38 38.42 -27.10
CA GLN A 793 -7.56 37.67 -28.34
C GLN A 793 -7.96 36.21 -28.08
N SER A 794 -7.33 35.57 -27.08
CA SER A 794 -7.69 34.22 -26.65
C SER A 794 -9.14 34.15 -26.16
N VAL A 795 -9.59 35.15 -25.41
CA VAL A 795 -10.98 35.29 -24.96
C VAL A 795 -11.92 35.36 -26.16
N ALA A 796 -11.64 36.21 -27.15
CA ALA A 796 -12.48 36.33 -28.34
C ALA A 796 -12.60 35.00 -29.12
N ASP A 797 -11.51 34.24 -29.24
CA ASP A 797 -11.52 32.94 -29.91
C ASP A 797 -12.37 31.92 -29.16
N PHE A 798 -12.15 31.77 -27.84
CA PHE A 798 -12.91 30.84 -27.03
C PHE A 798 -14.39 31.24 -26.90
N GLU A 799 -14.70 32.53 -26.78
CA GLU A 799 -16.08 33.04 -26.79
C GLU A 799 -16.80 32.65 -28.08
N THR A 800 -16.14 32.85 -29.22
CA THR A 800 -16.72 32.51 -30.53
C THR A 800 -17.04 31.02 -30.64
N VAL A 801 -16.13 30.15 -30.18
CA VAL A 801 -16.37 28.69 -30.15
C VAL A 801 -17.51 28.34 -29.19
N ALA A 802 -17.51 28.95 -28.00
CA ALA A 802 -18.48 28.65 -26.96
C ALA A 802 -19.90 29.12 -27.31
N ASP A 803 -20.04 30.26 -27.99
CA ASP A 803 -21.31 30.77 -28.53
C ASP A 803 -21.83 29.90 -29.68
N ALA A 804 -20.93 29.45 -30.56
CA ALA A 804 -21.29 28.49 -31.62
C ALA A 804 -21.78 27.16 -31.02
N ASP A 805 -21.14 26.69 -29.95
CA ASP A 805 -21.56 25.50 -29.21
C ASP A 805 -22.93 25.67 -28.55
N ALA A 806 -23.19 26.84 -27.94
CA ALA A 806 -24.48 27.18 -27.37
C ALA A 806 -25.60 27.23 -28.44
N ALA A 807 -25.32 27.79 -29.61
CA ALA A 807 -26.27 27.85 -30.73
C ALA A 807 -26.64 26.45 -31.26
N SER A 808 -25.68 25.53 -31.32
CA SER A 808 -25.92 24.13 -31.72
C SER A 808 -26.70 23.30 -30.70
N GLY A 809 -26.81 23.78 -29.45
CA GLY A 809 -27.47 23.09 -28.33
C GLY A 809 -28.96 23.41 -28.11
N ARG A 810 -29.62 24.20 -28.98
CA ARG A 810 -31.07 24.49 -28.82
C ARG A 810 -31.90 23.22 -29.10
N PRO A 811 -32.89 22.88 -28.25
CA PRO A 811 -33.63 21.63 -28.36
C PRO A 811 -34.62 21.68 -29.53
N GLY A 812 -34.24 21.07 -30.65
CA GLY A 812 -35.20 20.46 -31.58
C GLY A 812 -35.75 19.19 -30.95
N ALA A 813 -37.08 19.03 -30.96
CA ALA A 813 -37.79 17.91 -30.34
C ALA A 813 -37.20 16.55 -30.76
N GLY A 814 -36.49 15.89 -29.84
CA GLY A 814 -35.98 14.52 -30.03
C GLY A 814 -34.54 14.25 -29.59
N ALA A 815 -33.75 15.26 -29.19
CA ALA A 815 -32.37 15.02 -28.75
C ALA A 815 -32.32 14.55 -27.27
N THR A 816 -32.24 13.24 -27.06
CA THR A 816 -31.68 12.64 -25.84
C THR A 816 -30.32 13.29 -25.54
N SER A 817 -30.12 13.74 -24.30
CA SER A 817 -28.85 14.19 -23.69
C SER A 817 -27.60 14.02 -24.59
N GLY A 818 -27.00 15.13 -25.03
CA GLY A 818 -25.86 15.15 -25.97
C GLY A 818 -24.78 14.11 -25.64
N GLN A 819 -24.16 13.55 -26.69
CA GLN A 819 -23.16 12.50 -26.56
C GLN A 819 -22.03 12.93 -25.59
N PRO A 820 -21.48 12.02 -24.78
CA PRO A 820 -20.38 12.33 -23.84
C PRO A 820 -19.20 13.15 -24.42
N PRO A 821 -18.68 12.89 -25.64
CA PRO A 821 -17.54 13.64 -26.18
C PRO A 821 -17.85 15.11 -26.51
N GLU A 822 -19.07 15.43 -26.96
CA GLU A 822 -19.46 16.82 -27.25
C GLU A 822 -19.62 17.64 -25.96
N ARG A 823 -20.09 16.99 -24.88
CA ARG A 823 -20.17 17.61 -23.56
C ARG A 823 -18.79 17.96 -23.01
N ALA A 824 -17.85 17.01 -23.05
CA ALA A 824 -16.49 17.21 -22.56
C ALA A 824 -15.79 18.36 -23.30
N SER A 825 -15.92 18.42 -24.63
CA SER A 825 -15.36 19.52 -25.43
C SER A 825 -15.91 20.88 -25.02
N ARG A 826 -17.23 20.99 -24.82
CA ARG A 826 -17.87 22.25 -24.42
C ARG A 826 -17.43 22.71 -23.03
N VAL A 827 -17.30 21.77 -22.09
CA VAL A 827 -16.78 22.07 -20.74
C VAL A 827 -15.33 22.54 -20.84
N ALA A 828 -14.47 21.86 -21.60
CA ALA A 828 -13.08 22.26 -21.79
C ALA A 828 -12.96 23.69 -22.34
N THR A 829 -13.67 24.02 -23.43
CA THR A 829 -13.69 25.38 -24.00
C THR A 829 -14.14 26.43 -22.99
N LEU A 830 -15.10 26.10 -22.13
CA LEU A 830 -15.57 27.02 -21.09
C LEU A 830 -14.56 27.23 -19.96
N LEU A 831 -13.82 26.18 -19.58
CA LEU A 831 -12.75 26.29 -18.60
C LEU A 831 -11.56 27.08 -19.15
N ASP A 832 -11.25 26.92 -20.44
CA ASP A 832 -10.20 27.68 -21.13
C ASP A 832 -10.60 29.15 -21.31
N LEU A 833 -11.87 29.42 -21.63
CA LEU A 833 -12.42 30.77 -21.66
C LEU A 833 -12.29 31.47 -20.31
N ALA A 834 -12.69 30.79 -19.23
CA ALA A 834 -12.58 31.32 -17.86
C ALA A 834 -11.12 31.63 -17.50
N ALA A 835 -10.18 30.76 -17.87
CA ALA A 835 -8.74 30.99 -17.66
C ALA A 835 -8.23 32.19 -18.47
N ALA A 836 -8.60 32.30 -19.75
CA ALA A 836 -8.22 33.42 -20.61
C ALA A 836 -8.77 34.76 -20.08
N ARG A 837 -10.03 34.79 -19.60
CA ARG A 837 -10.61 35.99 -18.97
C ARG A 837 -9.92 36.35 -17.65
N ALA A 838 -9.55 35.36 -16.84
CA ALA A 838 -8.79 35.60 -15.61
C ALA A 838 -7.43 36.23 -15.90
N MET A 839 -6.72 35.77 -16.94
CA MET A 839 -5.47 36.37 -17.40
C MET A 839 -5.67 37.79 -17.93
N ALA A 840 -6.69 38.01 -18.77
CA ALA A 840 -6.99 39.33 -19.33
C ALA A 840 -7.37 40.38 -18.27
N ALA A 841 -8.02 39.93 -17.18
CA ALA A 841 -8.37 40.75 -16.03
C ALA A 841 -7.25 40.84 -14.98
N ALA A 842 -6.24 39.96 -15.05
CA ALA A 842 -5.30 39.67 -13.97
C ALA A 842 -6.02 39.40 -12.62
N ASP A 843 -7.20 38.77 -12.68
CA ASP A 843 -8.07 38.49 -11.54
C ASP A 843 -8.85 37.18 -11.75
N LEU A 844 -8.50 36.14 -10.99
CA LEU A 844 -9.22 34.86 -10.95
C LEU A 844 -10.65 34.99 -10.40
N GLY A 845 -10.93 36.05 -9.63
CA GLY A 845 -12.22 36.34 -9.02
C GLY A 845 -13.07 37.37 -9.79
N ALA A 846 -12.75 37.62 -11.06
CA ALA A 846 -13.56 38.46 -11.94
C ALA A 846 -14.97 37.84 -12.10
N PRO A 847 -16.05 38.65 -12.12
CA PRO A 847 -17.42 38.13 -12.18
C PRO A 847 -17.66 37.29 -13.44
N GLU A 848 -17.09 37.71 -14.57
CA GLU A 848 -17.11 37.00 -15.84
C GLU A 848 -16.53 35.57 -15.74
N VAL A 849 -15.45 35.39 -14.98
CA VAL A 849 -14.78 34.09 -14.80
C VAL A 849 -15.68 33.14 -14.01
N VAL A 850 -16.31 33.65 -12.94
CA VAL A 850 -17.26 32.87 -12.13
C VAL A 850 -18.47 32.45 -12.97
N GLU A 851 -19.01 33.35 -13.78
CA GLU A 851 -20.14 33.06 -14.68
C GLU A 851 -19.82 31.95 -15.71
N ASP A 852 -18.62 31.97 -16.29
CA ASP A 852 -18.17 30.96 -17.24
C ASP A 852 -17.93 29.60 -16.56
N LEU A 853 -17.36 29.57 -15.35
CA LEU A 853 -17.17 28.36 -14.55
C LEU A 853 -18.51 27.74 -14.11
N GLU A 854 -19.49 28.56 -13.72
CA GLU A 854 -20.84 28.07 -13.45
C GLU A 854 -21.51 27.52 -14.71
N ARG A 855 -21.27 28.14 -15.88
CA ARG A 855 -21.75 27.64 -17.17
C ARG A 855 -21.11 26.30 -17.51
N ALA A 856 -19.82 26.14 -17.24
CA ALA A 856 -19.08 24.89 -17.39
C ALA A 856 -19.68 23.80 -16.49
N LEU A 857 -19.93 24.11 -15.22
CA LEU A 857 -20.52 23.20 -14.24
C LEU A 857 -21.94 22.75 -14.65
N ARG A 858 -22.76 23.66 -15.20
CA ARG A 858 -24.07 23.30 -15.77
C ARG A 858 -23.94 22.38 -16.98
N CYS A 859 -22.94 22.60 -17.83
CA CYS A 859 -22.68 21.76 -19.01
C CYS A 859 -22.17 20.36 -18.63
N ALA A 860 -21.39 20.23 -17.55
CA ALA A 860 -20.86 18.95 -17.07
C ALA A 860 -21.96 17.93 -16.70
N GLY A 861 -23.18 18.39 -16.37
CA GLY A 861 -24.31 17.49 -16.08
C GLY A 861 -24.02 16.61 -14.88
N ASP A 862 -24.16 15.28 -15.05
CA ASP A 862 -23.90 14.26 -14.01
C ASP A 862 -22.51 13.60 -14.14
N ASP A 863 -21.66 14.08 -15.06
CA ASP A 863 -20.32 13.54 -15.27
C ASP A 863 -19.38 13.94 -14.11
N ALA A 864 -18.96 12.97 -13.31
CA ALA A 864 -18.21 13.23 -12.07
C ALA A 864 -16.86 13.90 -12.32
N ASP A 865 -16.14 13.51 -13.37
CA ASP A 865 -14.79 14.00 -13.66
C ASP A 865 -14.83 15.44 -14.16
N LEU A 866 -15.76 15.75 -15.07
CA LEU A 866 -15.96 17.12 -15.55
C LEU A 866 -16.44 18.05 -14.43
N ARG A 867 -17.36 17.57 -13.57
CA ARG A 867 -17.85 18.36 -12.43
C ARG A 867 -16.75 18.65 -11.41
N LEU A 868 -15.88 17.67 -11.14
CA LEU A 868 -14.77 17.82 -10.20
C LEU A 868 -13.89 19.01 -10.57
N GLU A 869 -13.46 19.08 -11.83
CA GLU A 869 -12.59 20.16 -12.32
C GLU A 869 -13.30 21.52 -12.27
N CYS A 870 -14.58 21.60 -12.69
CA CYS A 870 -15.36 22.83 -12.61
C CYS A 870 -15.51 23.32 -11.17
N LEU A 871 -15.84 22.43 -10.23
CA LEU A 871 -16.06 22.77 -8.82
C LEU A 871 -14.78 23.24 -8.14
N ARG A 872 -13.63 22.62 -8.44
CA ARG A 872 -12.34 23.05 -7.90
C ARG A 872 -11.99 24.48 -8.36
N ARG A 873 -12.07 24.76 -9.67
CA ARG A 873 -11.79 26.11 -10.20
C ARG A 873 -12.78 27.16 -9.68
N LEU A 874 -14.05 26.81 -9.57
CA LEU A 874 -15.07 27.70 -9.02
C LEU A 874 -14.77 28.07 -7.56
N GLY A 875 -14.36 27.10 -6.74
CA GLY A 875 -13.95 27.36 -5.36
C GLY A 875 -12.76 28.32 -5.25
N LEU A 876 -11.74 28.13 -6.10
CA LEU A 876 -10.59 29.03 -6.17
C LEU A 876 -10.98 30.45 -6.64
N ALA A 877 -11.89 30.56 -7.61
CA ALA A 877 -12.37 31.85 -8.10
C ALA A 877 -13.14 32.63 -7.02
N HIS A 878 -13.98 31.96 -6.23
CA HIS A 878 -14.65 32.58 -5.08
C HIS A 878 -13.65 33.02 -4.00
N ALA A 879 -12.63 32.21 -3.71
CA ALA A 879 -11.56 32.60 -2.78
C ALA A 879 -10.78 33.85 -3.26
N ALA A 880 -10.49 33.94 -4.56
CA ALA A 880 -9.87 35.14 -5.15
C ALA A 880 -10.79 36.37 -5.09
N ARG A 881 -12.09 36.18 -5.36
CA ARG A 881 -13.10 37.23 -5.26
C ARG A 881 -13.27 37.75 -3.83
N TYR A 882 -13.12 36.89 -2.83
CA TYR A 882 -13.04 37.31 -1.43
C TYR A 882 -11.85 38.25 -1.20
N ALA A 883 -10.66 37.94 -1.70
CA ALA A 883 -9.46 38.77 -1.51
C ALA A 883 -9.66 40.22 -1.99
N ARG A 884 -10.46 40.43 -3.05
CA ARG A 884 -10.82 41.75 -3.58
C ARG A 884 -11.99 42.43 -2.85
N THR A 885 -13.03 41.67 -2.50
CA THR A 885 -14.30 42.24 -2.01
C THR A 885 -14.42 42.25 -0.49
N ALA A 886 -13.60 41.46 0.22
CA ALA A 886 -13.67 41.17 1.64
C ALA A 886 -15.06 40.67 2.11
N ARG A 887 -15.89 40.13 1.20
CA ARG A 887 -17.21 39.59 1.52
C ARG A 887 -17.09 38.15 2.00
N VAL A 888 -17.30 37.92 3.28
CA VAL A 888 -17.17 36.60 3.92
C VAL A 888 -18.06 35.52 3.26
N THR A 889 -19.18 35.89 2.64
CA THR A 889 -20.04 34.96 1.88
C THR A 889 -19.30 34.25 0.75
N GLU A 890 -18.32 34.90 0.11
CA GLU A 890 -17.52 34.28 -0.95
C GLU A 890 -16.65 33.13 -0.41
N LEU A 891 -16.23 33.18 0.86
CA LEU A 891 -15.50 32.06 1.48
C LEU A 891 -16.42 30.86 1.75
N ALA A 892 -17.71 31.10 2.01
CA ALA A 892 -18.70 30.04 2.16
C ALA A 892 -18.97 29.35 0.82
N GLU A 893 -19.18 30.13 -0.26
CA GLU A 893 -19.33 29.58 -1.62
C GLU A 893 -18.09 28.81 -2.07
N ALA A 894 -16.90 29.30 -1.70
CA ALA A 894 -15.64 28.59 -1.95
C ALA A 894 -15.57 27.24 -1.23
N ASP A 895 -15.93 27.19 0.07
CA ASP A 895 -15.97 25.91 0.81
C ASP A 895 -17.01 24.96 0.24
N ASP A 896 -18.21 25.45 -0.12
CA ASP A 896 -19.28 24.61 -0.68
C ASP A 896 -18.86 23.96 -2.01
N ALA A 897 -18.21 24.72 -2.89
CA ALA A 897 -17.68 24.21 -4.15
C ALA A 897 -16.56 23.16 -3.93
N LEU A 898 -15.59 23.47 -3.06
CA LEU A 898 -14.47 22.56 -2.77
C LEU A 898 -14.91 21.31 -1.99
N ALA A 899 -15.90 21.43 -1.09
CA ALA A 899 -16.50 20.30 -0.40
C ALA A 899 -17.30 19.41 -1.36
N ALA A 900 -17.97 19.99 -2.36
CA ALA A 900 -18.63 19.23 -3.41
C ALA A 900 -17.62 18.49 -4.30
N ALA A 901 -16.52 19.13 -4.69
CA ALA A 901 -15.40 18.48 -5.37
C ALA A 901 -14.84 17.31 -4.54
N GLN A 902 -14.63 17.52 -3.23
CA GLN A 902 -14.05 16.50 -2.33
C GLN A 902 -14.91 15.22 -2.26
N ARG A 903 -16.22 15.33 -2.41
CA ARG A 903 -17.14 14.18 -2.42
C ARG A 903 -17.05 13.34 -3.69
N LEU A 904 -16.50 13.87 -4.77
CA LEU A 904 -16.34 13.17 -6.05
C LEU A 904 -15.03 12.36 -6.12
N VAL A 905 -14.05 12.68 -5.27
CA VAL A 905 -12.73 12.05 -5.26
C VAL A 905 -12.66 10.91 -4.24
N ALA A 906 -12.16 9.73 -4.66
CA ALA A 906 -11.94 8.58 -3.77
C ALA A 906 -10.89 8.89 -2.70
N THR A 907 -10.94 8.19 -1.56
CA THR A 907 -10.04 8.46 -0.42
C THR A 907 -8.56 8.20 -0.74
N ASP A 908 -8.27 7.23 -1.62
CA ASP A 908 -6.91 6.82 -1.95
C ASP A 908 -6.35 7.54 -3.20
N ASP A 909 -7.09 8.49 -3.77
CA ASP A 909 -6.67 9.26 -4.94
C ASP A 909 -5.58 10.29 -4.56
N PRO A 910 -4.41 10.29 -5.22
CA PRO A 910 -3.36 11.28 -4.97
C PRO A 910 -3.81 12.75 -5.10
N ALA A 911 -4.77 13.05 -5.99
CA ALA A 911 -5.29 14.40 -6.20
C ALA A 911 -6.13 14.91 -5.01
N ARG A 912 -6.58 14.02 -4.13
CA ARG A 912 -7.37 14.38 -2.94
C ARG A 912 -6.60 15.29 -1.99
N ALA A 913 -5.30 15.05 -1.81
CA ALA A 913 -4.49 15.82 -0.88
C ALA A 913 -4.42 17.32 -1.27
N ASP A 914 -4.28 17.62 -2.56
CA ASP A 914 -4.26 19.00 -3.07
C ASP A 914 -5.61 19.69 -2.87
N LEU A 915 -6.71 18.99 -3.15
CA LEU A 915 -8.05 19.53 -2.94
C LEU A 915 -8.36 19.82 -1.46
N LEU A 916 -7.88 18.97 -0.55
CA LEU A 916 -7.99 19.21 0.89
C LEU A 916 -7.18 20.44 1.32
N VAL A 917 -6.01 20.68 0.71
CA VAL A 917 -5.20 21.88 0.99
C VAL A 917 -5.89 23.14 0.47
N ASP A 918 -6.43 23.12 -0.76
CA ASP A 918 -7.20 24.22 -1.34
C ASP A 918 -8.37 24.60 -0.42
N ARG A 919 -9.14 23.59 0.01
CA ARG A 919 -10.25 23.76 0.96
C ARG A 919 -9.77 24.25 2.32
N GLY A 920 -8.69 23.68 2.84
CA GLY A 920 -8.09 24.07 4.12
C GLY A 920 -7.66 25.53 4.13
N ARG A 921 -7.14 26.06 3.02
CA ARG A 921 -6.75 27.47 2.89
C ARG A 921 -7.95 28.40 3.03
N VAL A 922 -9.06 28.07 2.35
CA VAL A 922 -10.33 28.81 2.46
C VAL A 922 -10.85 28.81 3.89
N LEU A 923 -10.87 27.63 4.54
CA LEU A 923 -11.35 27.47 5.91
C LEU A 923 -10.49 28.22 6.93
N VAL A 924 -9.16 28.24 6.77
CA VAL A 924 -8.25 28.99 7.65
C VAL A 924 -8.49 30.50 7.54
N GLU A 925 -8.64 31.02 6.32
CA GLU A 925 -8.95 32.44 6.11
C GLU A 925 -10.34 32.78 6.69
N TRP A 926 -11.35 31.94 6.45
CA TRP A 926 -12.70 32.15 6.98
C TRP A 926 -12.74 32.13 8.51
N ALA A 927 -12.04 31.18 9.14
CA ALA A 927 -11.90 31.12 10.59
C ALA A 927 -11.30 32.41 11.18
N GLY A 928 -10.29 32.98 10.52
CA GLY A 928 -9.66 34.25 10.92
C GLY A 928 -10.53 35.50 10.74
N ARG A 929 -11.69 35.38 10.08
CA ARG A 929 -12.57 36.50 9.68
C ARG A 929 -13.98 36.40 10.27
N GLY A 930 -14.16 35.55 11.28
CA GLY A 930 -15.43 35.39 12.00
C GLY A 930 -16.23 34.15 11.63
N GLY A 931 -15.62 33.14 10.98
CA GLY A 931 -16.25 31.83 10.74
C GLY A 931 -16.53 31.02 12.01
N GLY A 932 -15.94 31.42 13.14
CA GLY A 932 -16.17 30.80 14.45
C GLY A 932 -15.51 29.43 14.61
N LEU A 933 -15.80 28.77 15.74
CA LEU A 933 -15.14 27.54 16.16
C LEU A 933 -15.41 26.34 15.23
N ALA A 934 -16.60 26.27 14.63
CA ALA A 934 -16.96 25.18 13.72
C ALA A 934 -16.06 25.16 12.47
N VAL A 935 -15.93 26.30 11.80
CA VAL A 935 -15.06 26.46 10.62
C VAL A 935 -13.60 26.18 10.96
N ALA A 936 -13.12 26.68 12.11
CA ALA A 936 -11.75 26.40 12.56
C ALA A 936 -11.51 24.92 12.88
N THR A 937 -12.53 24.23 13.42
CA THR A 937 -12.47 22.78 13.69
C THR A 937 -12.41 21.98 12.40
N ASP A 938 -13.20 22.37 11.40
CA ASP A 938 -13.16 21.76 10.07
C ASP A 938 -11.82 22.01 9.35
N ALA A 939 -11.24 23.21 9.48
CA ALA A 939 -9.91 23.51 8.95
C ALA A 939 -8.86 22.52 9.49
N VAL A 940 -8.83 22.30 10.81
CA VAL A 940 -7.91 21.36 11.46
C VAL A 940 -8.16 19.92 10.97
N ARG A 941 -9.43 19.50 10.86
CA ARG A 941 -9.78 18.15 10.38
C ARG A 941 -9.29 17.90 8.95
N VAL A 942 -9.60 18.82 8.03
CA VAL A 942 -9.27 18.74 6.61
C VAL A 942 -7.75 18.76 6.38
N LEU A 943 -7.03 19.66 7.07
CA LEU A 943 -5.59 19.79 6.91
C LEU A 943 -4.81 18.64 7.57
N ARG A 944 -5.34 18.05 8.65
CA ARG A 944 -4.77 16.82 9.23
C ARG A 944 -4.91 15.63 8.27
N GLU A 945 -6.04 15.50 7.59
CA GLU A 945 -6.24 14.48 6.54
C GLU A 945 -5.27 14.70 5.37
N ALA A 946 -5.10 15.95 4.92
CA ALA A 946 -4.15 16.29 3.86
C ALA A 946 -2.70 15.91 4.23
N LEU A 947 -2.26 16.22 5.46
CA LEU A 947 -0.93 15.87 5.94
C LEU A 947 -0.72 14.36 6.04
N ALA A 948 -1.73 13.60 6.46
CA ALA A 948 -1.64 12.14 6.52
C ALA A 948 -1.44 11.49 5.14
N GLN A 949 -1.92 12.14 4.08
CA GLN A 949 -1.77 11.70 2.69
C GLN A 949 -0.51 12.27 2.01
N THR A 950 0.27 13.12 2.69
CA THR A 950 1.46 13.76 2.12
C THR A 950 2.73 13.00 2.51
N PRO A 951 3.49 12.42 1.56
CA PRO A 951 4.79 11.81 1.86
C PRO A 951 5.80 12.81 2.43
N GLU A 952 6.73 12.36 3.27
CA GLU A 952 7.82 13.21 3.83
C GLU A 952 8.76 13.78 2.75
N SER A 953 8.79 13.18 1.56
CA SER A 953 9.55 13.66 0.40
C SER A 953 8.85 14.73 -0.42
N HIS A 954 7.58 15.06 -0.13
CA HIS A 954 6.78 15.97 -0.93
C HIS A 954 7.33 17.42 -0.88
N PRO A 955 7.48 18.13 -2.02
CA PRO A 955 8.10 19.46 -2.06
C PRO A 955 7.31 20.50 -1.26
N LEU A 956 5.98 20.48 -1.34
CA LEU A 956 5.10 21.44 -0.63
C LEU A 956 4.78 21.04 0.82
N LEU A 957 5.47 20.07 1.41
CA LEU A 957 5.16 19.60 2.76
C LEU A 957 5.35 20.69 3.83
N ALA A 958 6.34 21.56 3.68
CA ALA A 958 6.58 22.67 4.60
C ALA A 958 5.40 23.65 4.60
N GLU A 959 4.88 24.00 3.42
CA GLU A 959 3.73 24.87 3.26
C GLU A 959 2.45 24.25 3.84
N ARG A 960 2.21 22.95 3.59
CA ARG A 960 1.05 22.24 4.16
C ARG A 960 1.09 22.21 5.69
N ARG A 961 2.28 22.05 6.29
CA ARG A 961 2.48 22.10 7.74
C ARG A 961 2.26 23.49 8.31
N LEU A 962 2.74 24.53 7.63
CA LEU A 962 2.48 25.93 7.97
C LEU A 962 0.97 26.20 8.01
N LEU A 963 0.25 25.78 6.97
CA LEU A 963 -1.20 25.96 6.89
C LEU A 963 -1.95 25.22 8.01
N PHE A 964 -1.51 24.01 8.36
CA PHE A 964 -2.06 23.26 9.49
C PHE A 964 -1.79 23.96 10.85
N GLY A 965 -0.58 24.48 11.06
CA GLY A 965 -0.25 25.28 12.25
C GLY A 965 -1.13 26.53 12.38
N ARG A 966 -1.41 27.22 11.26
CA ARG A 966 -2.37 28.33 11.21
C ARG A 966 -3.77 27.88 11.63
N ALA A 967 -4.25 26.74 11.12
CA ALA A 967 -5.56 26.21 11.48
C ALA A 967 -5.71 25.93 12.99
N LEU A 968 -4.68 25.33 13.59
CA LEU A 968 -4.64 25.10 15.04
C LEU A 968 -4.68 26.41 15.83
N ARG A 969 -3.90 27.42 15.42
CA ARG A 969 -3.96 28.75 16.03
C ARG A 969 -5.35 29.38 15.90
N ARG A 970 -5.98 29.34 14.71
CA ARG A 970 -7.34 29.85 14.51
C ARG A 970 -8.36 29.15 15.40
N ARG A 971 -8.24 27.84 15.59
CA ARG A 971 -9.12 27.08 16.47
C ARG A 971 -8.91 27.46 17.94
N ASN A 972 -7.67 27.69 18.36
CA ASN A 972 -7.39 28.25 19.68
C ASN A 972 -7.99 29.64 19.86
N GLU A 973 -7.82 30.55 18.90
CA GLU A 973 -8.42 31.90 18.96
C GLU A 973 -9.94 31.86 19.13
N ALA A 974 -10.61 30.87 18.53
CA ALA A 974 -12.06 30.70 18.60
C ALA A 974 -12.55 29.91 19.83
N GLY A 975 -11.75 28.98 20.37
CA GLY A 975 -12.19 27.99 21.37
C GLY A 975 -11.34 27.89 22.64
N GLY A 976 -10.18 28.54 22.70
CA GLY A 976 -9.33 28.67 23.89
C GLY A 976 -8.52 27.42 24.30
N ALA A 977 -8.44 26.38 23.47
CA ALA A 977 -7.75 25.14 23.82
C ALA A 977 -6.21 25.28 23.73
N LEU A 978 -5.50 25.27 24.87
CA LEU A 978 -4.03 25.39 24.91
C LEU A 978 -3.29 24.24 24.22
N THR A 979 -3.90 23.06 24.13
CA THR A 979 -3.36 21.90 23.40
C THR A 979 -3.08 22.22 21.93
N ASP A 980 -3.91 23.06 21.32
CA ASP A 980 -3.77 23.45 19.92
C ASP A 980 -2.54 24.32 19.71
N LEU A 981 -2.23 25.18 20.68
CA LEU A 981 -1.02 26.00 20.61
C LEU A 981 0.25 25.16 20.79
N HIS A 982 0.22 24.14 21.65
CA HIS A 982 1.34 23.20 21.77
C HIS A 982 1.56 22.38 20.49
N GLU A 983 0.50 21.86 19.87
CA GLU A 983 0.58 21.15 18.58
C GLU A 983 1.03 22.10 17.46
N ALA A 984 0.53 23.35 17.45
CA ALA A 984 0.91 24.36 16.48
C ALA A 984 2.39 24.75 16.60
N GLU A 985 2.91 24.94 17.81
CA GLU A 985 4.31 25.27 18.06
C GLU A 985 5.23 24.20 17.46
N TRP A 986 4.93 22.93 17.75
CA TRP A 986 5.71 21.79 17.27
C TRP A 986 5.67 21.69 15.73
N ILE A 987 4.48 21.79 15.12
CA ILE A 987 4.35 21.64 13.67
C ILE A 987 4.95 22.83 12.91
N LEU A 988 4.82 24.06 13.41
CA LEU A 988 5.39 25.26 12.81
C LEU A 988 6.92 25.25 12.88
N ALA A 989 7.50 24.77 13.99
CA ALA A 989 8.94 24.57 14.08
C ALA A 989 9.45 23.55 13.05
N ARG A 990 8.68 22.47 12.80
CA ARG A 990 9.00 21.48 11.76
C ARG A 990 8.81 22.03 10.35
N ALA A 991 7.78 22.85 10.12
CA ALA A 991 7.55 23.54 8.84
C ALA A 991 8.73 24.45 8.49
N ALA A 992 9.16 25.29 9.45
CA ALA A 992 10.26 26.22 9.25
C ALA A 992 11.58 25.51 8.96
N ARG A 993 11.94 24.47 9.75
CA ARG A 993 13.16 23.69 9.52
C ARG A 993 13.15 22.97 8.17
N ALA A 994 12.01 22.42 7.76
CA ALA A 994 11.89 21.75 6.47
C ALA A 994 12.05 22.72 5.29
N ALA A 995 11.54 23.95 5.42
CA ALA A 995 11.71 25.01 4.42
C ALA A 995 13.13 25.61 4.41
N GLU A 996 13.94 25.35 5.45
CA GLU A 996 15.35 25.78 5.52
C GLU A 996 16.34 24.72 5.02
N ASP A 997 15.86 23.51 4.70
CA ASP A 997 16.69 22.44 4.15
C ASP A 997 17.29 22.89 2.80
N PRO A 998 18.62 22.84 2.61
CA PRO A 998 19.27 23.24 1.36
C PRO A 998 18.70 22.56 0.11
N ALA A 999 18.18 21.34 0.22
CA ALA A 999 17.61 20.61 -0.91
C ALA A 999 16.23 21.13 -1.34
N ARG A 1000 15.51 21.84 -0.46
CA ARG A 1000 14.13 22.30 -0.66
C ARG A 1000 13.90 23.70 -0.08
N ALA A 1001 14.92 24.56 -0.18
CA ALA A 1001 14.92 25.86 0.47
C ALA A 1001 13.77 26.74 -0.04
N ASP A 1002 12.90 27.16 0.86
CA ASP A 1002 11.83 28.11 0.64
C ASP A 1002 11.87 29.18 1.75
N PRO A 1003 12.61 30.28 1.52
CA PRO A 1003 12.77 31.32 2.52
C PRO A 1003 11.45 32.03 2.87
N ALA A 1004 10.47 32.06 1.95
CA ALA A 1004 9.18 32.69 2.19
C ALA A 1004 8.34 31.86 3.18
N THR A 1005 8.19 30.55 2.91
CA THR A 1005 7.50 29.63 3.84
C THR A 1005 8.21 29.56 5.18
N ALA A 1006 9.55 29.55 5.21
CA ALA A 1006 10.31 29.58 6.46
C ALA A 1006 10.03 30.85 7.26
N ALA A 1007 10.00 32.01 6.61
CA ALA A 1007 9.73 33.29 7.27
C ALA A 1007 8.32 33.33 7.88
N GLU A 1008 7.31 32.89 7.13
CA GLU A 1008 5.94 32.77 7.63
C GLU A 1008 5.81 31.79 8.80
N ALA A 1009 6.45 30.62 8.71
CA ALA A 1009 6.39 29.61 9.77
C ALA A 1009 7.04 30.09 11.07
N TRP A 1010 8.16 30.80 10.99
CA TRP A 1010 8.80 31.41 12.15
C TRP A 1010 7.96 32.54 12.76
N LEU A 1011 7.31 33.36 11.94
CA LEU A 1011 6.41 34.41 12.41
C LEU A 1011 5.21 33.82 13.15
N GLU A 1012 4.55 32.83 12.54
CA GLU A 1012 3.40 32.13 13.13
C GLU A 1012 3.79 31.40 14.42
N ARG A 1013 4.98 30.78 14.48
CA ARG A 1013 5.49 30.15 15.71
C ARG A 1013 5.69 31.18 16.82
N GLY A 1014 6.23 32.35 16.51
CA GLY A 1014 6.37 33.46 17.45
C GLY A 1014 5.01 33.88 18.04
N ASP A 1015 3.99 34.01 17.19
CA ASP A 1015 2.63 34.35 17.63
C ASP A 1015 2.02 33.27 18.53
N VAL A 1016 2.23 31.99 18.21
CA VAL A 1016 1.79 30.85 19.04
C VAL A 1016 2.50 30.84 20.39
N LEU A 1017 3.81 31.06 20.42
CA LEU A 1017 4.60 31.13 21.66
C LEU A 1017 4.15 32.30 22.55
N LEU A 1018 3.78 33.44 21.94
CA LEU A 1018 3.21 34.57 22.67
C LEU A 1018 1.85 34.22 23.30
N GLY A 1019 1.01 33.47 22.59
CA GLY A 1019 -0.26 32.94 23.14
C GLY A 1019 -0.08 31.94 24.28
N LEU A 1020 1.02 31.19 24.29
CA LEU A 1020 1.41 30.27 25.36
C LEU A 1020 2.11 30.94 26.55
N ALA A 1021 2.51 32.21 26.41
CA ALA A 1021 3.31 32.92 27.40
C ALA A 1021 2.40 33.66 28.39
N SER A 1022 1.89 32.96 29.40
CA SER A 1022 1.20 33.54 30.55
C SER A 1022 2.18 34.10 31.60
N ASP A 1023 3.22 34.83 31.17
CA ASP A 1023 4.36 35.39 31.95
C ASP A 1023 5.61 34.50 32.13
N ALA A 1024 5.78 33.44 31.32
CA ALA A 1024 7.03 32.67 31.31
C ALA A 1024 8.12 33.38 30.47
N PRO A 1025 9.22 33.88 31.09
CA PRO A 1025 10.25 34.64 30.38
C PRO A 1025 10.94 33.83 29.27
N GLU A 1026 11.19 32.54 29.50
CA GLU A 1026 11.79 31.63 28.51
C GLU A 1026 10.97 31.53 27.22
N ARG A 1027 9.63 31.51 27.33
CA ARG A 1027 8.75 31.45 26.16
C ARG A 1027 8.70 32.77 25.42
N LEU A 1028 8.80 33.89 26.14
CA LEU A 1028 8.92 35.21 25.53
C LEU A 1028 10.24 35.34 24.78
N ASP A 1029 11.35 34.86 25.33
CA ASP A 1029 12.64 34.86 24.64
C ASP A 1029 12.63 33.94 23.41
N ALA A 1030 12.00 32.76 23.50
CA ALA A 1030 11.79 31.88 22.34
C ALA A 1030 10.91 32.53 21.26
N ALA A 1031 9.91 33.32 21.65
CA ALA A 1031 9.09 34.10 20.71
C ALA A 1031 9.91 35.20 20.02
N ALA A 1032 10.71 35.95 20.79
CA ALA A 1032 11.59 36.99 20.26
C ALA A 1032 12.64 36.43 19.27
N GLU A 1033 13.19 35.24 19.56
CA GLU A 1033 14.09 34.51 18.66
C GLU A 1033 13.36 34.02 17.41
N SER A 1034 12.15 33.49 17.54
CA SER A 1034 11.33 33.08 16.39
C SER A 1034 11.05 34.27 15.45
N TYR A 1035 10.71 35.44 15.99
CA TYR A 1035 10.55 36.65 15.19
C TYR A 1035 11.87 37.15 14.58
N HIS A 1036 13.01 36.99 15.26
CA HIS A 1036 14.31 37.32 14.68
C HIS A 1036 14.62 36.46 13.46
N ARG A 1037 14.41 35.14 13.55
CA ARG A 1037 14.56 34.21 12.43
C ARG A 1037 13.60 34.53 11.30
N ALA A 1038 12.33 34.82 11.61
CA ALA A 1038 11.34 35.24 10.63
C ALA A 1038 11.83 36.45 9.82
N ALA A 1039 12.37 37.47 10.47
CA ALA A 1039 12.91 38.65 9.79
C ALA A 1039 14.12 38.33 8.89
N GLY A 1040 15.04 37.46 9.34
CA GLY A 1040 16.18 37.03 8.53
C GLY A 1040 15.79 36.23 7.28
N ARG A 1041 14.78 35.36 7.41
CA ARG A 1041 14.23 34.61 6.26
C ARG A 1041 13.41 35.50 5.32
N ALA A 1042 12.64 36.45 5.86
CA ALA A 1042 11.93 37.45 5.08
C ALA A 1042 12.87 38.29 4.22
N ALA A 1043 14.01 38.72 4.78
CA ALA A 1043 15.05 39.43 4.05
C ALA A 1043 15.64 38.57 2.91
N SER A 1044 15.82 37.26 3.16
CA SER A 1044 16.28 36.31 2.13
C SER A 1044 15.25 36.09 1.01
N ALA A 1045 13.96 36.19 1.35
CA ALA A 1045 12.84 36.12 0.40
C ALA A 1045 12.52 37.46 -0.30
N GLY A 1046 13.13 38.57 0.13
CA GLY A 1046 12.80 39.91 -0.36
C GLY A 1046 11.46 40.47 0.16
N ASP A 1047 10.81 39.83 1.13
CA ASP A 1047 9.54 40.28 1.70
C ASP A 1047 9.77 41.31 2.83
N GLN A 1048 9.76 42.58 2.43
CA GLN A 1048 9.95 43.70 3.35
C GLN A 1048 8.79 43.88 4.33
N LEU A 1049 7.55 43.54 3.95
CA LEU A 1049 6.38 43.71 4.81
C LEU A 1049 6.37 42.67 5.93
N LEU A 1050 6.66 41.41 5.61
CA LEU A 1050 6.77 40.35 6.62
C LEU A 1050 7.96 40.62 7.54
N GLY A 1051 9.10 41.06 6.99
CA GLY A 1051 10.25 41.48 7.79
C GLY A 1051 9.92 42.61 8.77
N ALA A 1052 9.16 43.61 8.32
CA ALA A 1052 8.72 44.72 9.16
C ALA A 1052 7.78 44.25 10.30
N ARG A 1053 6.84 43.35 9.98
CA ARG A 1053 5.95 42.72 10.97
C ARG A 1053 6.72 41.92 12.01
N ALA A 1054 7.68 41.09 11.58
CA ALA A 1054 8.50 40.28 12.45
C ALA A 1054 9.32 41.15 13.43
N HIS A 1055 9.97 42.21 12.93
CA HIS A 1055 10.71 43.15 13.77
C HIS A 1055 9.81 43.92 14.74
N HIS A 1056 8.60 44.29 14.32
CA HIS A 1056 7.63 44.93 15.22
C HIS A 1056 7.23 43.99 16.38
N CYS A 1057 6.85 42.75 16.07
CA CYS A 1057 6.46 41.76 17.08
C CYS A 1057 7.61 41.44 18.02
N ARG A 1058 8.85 41.30 17.49
CA ARG A 1058 10.06 41.16 18.30
C ARG A 1058 10.26 42.32 19.27
N GLY A 1059 10.08 43.56 18.79
CA GLY A 1059 10.18 44.76 19.62
C GLY A 1059 9.20 44.71 20.80
N THR A 1060 7.95 44.34 20.55
CA THR A 1060 6.91 44.22 21.59
C THR A 1060 7.26 43.21 22.67
N VAL A 1061 7.88 42.09 22.31
CA VAL A 1061 8.32 41.08 23.28
C VAL A 1061 9.56 41.54 24.06
N LEU A 1062 10.54 42.13 23.39
CA LEU A 1062 11.79 42.59 24.02
C LEU A 1062 11.58 43.71 25.03
N GLU A 1063 10.53 44.52 24.91
CA GLU A 1063 10.18 45.51 25.95
C GLU A 1063 9.97 44.84 27.32
N ARG A 1064 9.47 43.61 27.33
CA ARG A 1064 9.18 42.84 28.55
C ARG A 1064 10.37 42.01 29.03
N THR A 1065 11.23 41.55 28.13
CA THR A 1065 12.33 40.62 28.48
C THR A 1065 13.71 41.27 28.55
N ALA A 1066 14.08 42.11 27.58
CA ALA A 1066 15.44 42.66 27.42
C ALA A 1066 15.54 44.19 27.61
N GLY A 1067 14.41 44.86 27.87
CA GLY A 1067 14.34 46.28 28.17
C GLY A 1067 14.19 47.21 26.95
N PRO A 1068 13.99 48.52 27.21
CA PRO A 1068 13.53 49.49 26.22
C PRO A 1068 14.55 49.76 25.09
N ALA A 1069 15.86 49.68 25.37
CA ALA A 1069 16.90 49.92 24.36
C ALA A 1069 16.91 48.85 23.25
N ARG A 1070 16.82 47.56 23.62
CA ARG A 1070 16.77 46.43 22.65
C ARG A 1070 15.45 46.39 21.88
N ALA A 1071 14.36 46.75 22.52
CA ALA A 1071 13.08 46.93 21.85
C ALA A 1071 13.14 48.04 20.80
N LEU A 1072 13.74 49.19 21.15
CA LEU A 1072 13.88 50.34 20.25
C LEU A 1072 14.71 50.01 19.00
N GLU A 1073 15.78 49.22 19.11
CA GLU A 1073 16.53 48.70 17.96
C GLU A 1073 15.63 47.93 16.98
N SER A 1074 14.78 47.04 17.51
CA SER A 1074 13.87 46.23 16.70
C SER A 1074 12.78 47.08 16.04
N TYR A 1075 12.21 48.05 16.75
CA TYR A 1075 11.23 48.96 16.14
C TYR A 1075 11.83 49.87 15.08
N ARG A 1076 13.08 50.35 15.25
CA ARG A 1076 13.79 51.11 14.21
C ARG A 1076 13.98 50.28 12.94
N ALA A 1077 14.36 49.01 13.08
CA ALA A 1077 14.46 48.09 11.95
C ALA A 1077 13.09 47.87 11.27
N ALA A 1078 12.03 47.65 12.05
CA ALA A 1078 10.66 47.55 11.53
C ALA A 1078 10.24 48.80 10.76
N TRP A 1079 10.47 49.98 11.33
CA TRP A 1079 10.11 51.26 10.72
C TRP A 1079 10.86 51.53 9.42
N ALA A 1080 12.15 51.21 9.35
CA ALA A 1080 12.90 51.29 8.11
C ALA A 1080 12.24 50.43 7.03
N LEU A 1081 11.92 49.16 7.33
CA LEU A 1081 11.27 48.27 6.36
C LEU A 1081 9.87 48.74 5.96
N TRP A 1082 9.07 49.28 6.88
CA TRP A 1082 7.77 49.89 6.56
C TRP A 1082 7.87 51.06 5.57
N GLN A 1083 8.94 51.85 5.68
CA GLN A 1083 9.20 52.94 4.74
C GLN A 1083 9.64 52.44 3.36
N HIS A 1084 10.55 51.47 3.32
CA HIS A 1084 11.03 50.87 2.07
C HIS A 1084 9.88 50.19 1.30
N ALA A 1085 8.97 49.53 2.01
CA ALA A 1085 7.80 48.89 1.43
C ALA A 1085 6.66 49.87 1.10
N GLY A 1086 6.80 51.17 1.34
CA GLY A 1086 5.76 52.18 1.11
C GLY A 1086 4.52 52.08 2.03
N ALA A 1087 4.58 51.26 3.08
CA ALA A 1087 3.46 50.93 3.96
C ALA A 1087 3.44 51.72 5.29
N ALA A 1088 4.20 52.82 5.39
CA ALA A 1088 4.36 53.63 6.60
C ALA A 1088 3.06 54.23 7.17
N ARG A 1089 1.95 54.23 6.41
CA ARG A 1089 0.64 54.76 6.84
C ARG A 1089 -0.27 53.71 7.48
N GLY A 1090 0.11 52.44 7.45
CA GLY A 1090 -0.69 51.33 7.99
C GLY A 1090 -0.80 51.35 9.52
N PRO A 1091 -1.79 50.65 10.10
CA PRO A 1091 -2.05 50.65 11.55
C PRO A 1091 -0.85 50.12 12.37
N GLN A 1092 -0.22 49.03 11.92
CA GLN A 1092 0.98 48.48 12.57
C GLN A 1092 2.19 49.40 12.43
N ALA A 1093 2.35 50.09 11.29
CA ALA A 1093 3.43 51.06 11.10
C ALA A 1093 3.26 52.29 12.03
N ARG A 1094 2.02 52.76 12.22
CA ARG A 1094 1.70 53.82 13.20
C ARG A 1094 2.00 53.36 14.63
N SER A 1095 1.56 52.16 14.99
CA SER A 1095 1.87 51.57 16.30
C SER A 1095 3.38 51.45 16.53
N THR A 1096 4.15 51.03 15.51
CA THR A 1096 5.62 51.00 15.53
C THR A 1096 6.18 52.40 15.85
N LEU A 1097 5.73 53.43 15.12
CA LEU A 1097 6.18 54.80 15.31
C LEU A 1097 5.83 55.37 16.70
N GLU A 1098 4.64 55.05 17.21
CA GLU A 1098 4.19 55.44 18.55
C GLU A 1098 5.05 54.80 19.64
N ARG A 1099 5.34 53.49 19.54
CA ARG A 1099 6.25 52.80 20.47
C ARG A 1099 7.67 53.36 20.39
N MET A 1100 8.18 53.65 19.19
CA MET A 1100 9.51 54.25 19.03
C MET A 1100 9.65 55.61 19.72
N ARG A 1101 8.63 56.47 19.61
CA ARG A 1101 8.63 57.78 20.29
C ARG A 1101 8.57 57.61 21.80
N ALA A 1102 7.64 56.79 22.28
CA ALA A 1102 7.48 56.54 23.71
C ALA A 1102 8.74 55.98 24.37
N LEU A 1103 9.45 55.06 23.70
CA LEU A 1103 10.68 54.46 24.23
C LEU A 1103 11.91 55.37 24.04
N GLY A 1104 11.96 56.16 22.97
CA GLY A 1104 13.03 57.11 22.70
C GLY A 1104 13.11 58.26 23.70
N ASP A 1105 12.01 58.57 24.39
CA ASP A 1105 11.98 59.56 25.48
C ASP A 1105 12.41 58.95 26.84
N THR A 1106 12.52 57.62 26.93
CA THR A 1106 12.83 56.87 28.17
C THR A 1106 14.22 56.23 28.23
N VAL A 1107 14.91 56.14 27.10
CA VAL A 1107 16.27 55.60 26.92
C VAL A 1107 17.23 56.75 26.67
#